data_AF-A0AAE2YPZ2-F1
#
_entry.id   AF-A0AAE2YPZ2-F1
#
_cell.length_a   1.000
_cell.length_b   1.000
_cell.length_c   1.000
_cell.angle_alpha   90.00
_cell.angle_beta   90.00
_cell.angle_gamma   90.00
#
_symmetry.space_group_name_H-M   'P 1'
#
loop_
_entity.id
_entity.type
_entity.pdbx_description
1 polymer ?
#
loop_
_entity_poly.entity_id
_entity_poly.type
_entity_poly.pdbx_seq_one_letter_code
_entity_poly.pdbx_strand_id
1 'polypeptide(L)'
;MSSFPEVLNNLTPELAHAWHPVALVEEVGEQPLQVRLLGESWVLVRVAGKLMALRDQCPHRNAPLSAGCVIDGALECPYHGWRFADDGHCVHIPAMGTQVPPKSTAAQAPAGLEVRYGLVWLAPRPPKVPLIEIPEWSDSKFRTEIMPPLRTRASAAQIVDNFLDVTHFYYLHGKSFGLTSPDPIRSYHVERNANEVVLHHQTFFSNGSGPLLTRLGHYHCTLPYQCRLLAEFPGSDRQDMIALIAQPEDGQSTRIYKLLAYNWGEATLLEEMLAFETRVIEEDVAMTERLPSHDVPLANTAQAHARGDEIGLAWRQAIRQAFRKEPEDWSVADAPQRVAAEQRSTRITAVGAIPATVLVLYASQTGSAEALAIALTQRLRDSGITADCTAMDGLSPQALHRWGTVIFVSSTFGDGEAPDNGREFWLALSQADMPRLEALRYAVLGIGDRSFDTFCAHGRRLDQRLRDLGANTLLPCLESEAIDSDSIVSWQSKLLGLCSPATPTPPPAPSLRVLPEGSSKASSFAHARLLTSTQLGHMQHERFLLHCIVDIAETGLHYQTGDLLLILPENLSQEVDAFLAVSGFGGTEEVRIGNCSMSLHEAFTKHLDIRRWSAKALREKLPNESAQTFVERLRPLQPRRYSIASSASVNPEQVHLLVTAQRSDGGLCTDYLARLDHGVELRVNVHANPKFRLPAEDVPIIMIGAGSGLAPFLGFLQEREARGDHGKNWLFFGERHAASDFHFADKIQRWQHSGHLHRLDTAFSRDQVEAIYVQHRIQENAALFWDWLQQGAVVYLCGSRQRLAKGVSETLQHITEEYGGLSAEDARAYWAELQLAGRFCQDVY
;
A
#
# COMPACT_ATOMS: atom_id res chain seq x y z
N MET A 1 -35.11 -38.74 21.73
CA MET A 1 -33.90 -37.90 21.81
C MET A 1 -33.13 -38.07 20.52
N SER A 2 -33.42 -37.28 19.48
CA SER A 2 -32.65 -37.36 18.23
C SER A 2 -31.23 -36.89 18.51
N SER A 3 -30.24 -37.69 18.12
CA SER A 3 -28.84 -37.29 18.16
C SER A 3 -28.66 -36.03 17.33
N PHE A 4 -28.15 -34.96 17.94
CA PHE A 4 -27.76 -33.75 17.23
C PHE A 4 -26.85 -34.10 16.04
N PRO A 5 -27.05 -33.51 14.84
CA PRO A 5 -26.26 -33.88 13.67
C PRO A 5 -24.76 -33.67 13.90
N GLU A 6 -23.93 -34.57 13.36
CA GLU A 6 -22.46 -34.49 13.48
C GLU A 6 -21.85 -33.52 12.44
N VAL A 7 -22.65 -33.08 11.47
CA VAL A 7 -22.29 -32.16 10.39
C VAL A 7 -23.34 -31.07 10.22
N LEU A 8 -22.93 -29.89 9.74
CA LEU A 8 -23.81 -28.82 9.29
C LEU A 8 -23.91 -28.80 7.77
N ASN A 9 -25.13 -28.71 7.26
CA ASN A 9 -25.41 -28.38 5.87
C ASN A 9 -26.68 -27.52 5.77
N ASN A 10 -27.03 -27.11 4.56
CA ASN A 10 -28.16 -26.20 4.32
C ASN A 10 -29.53 -26.76 4.73
N LEU A 11 -29.65 -28.06 4.96
CA LEU A 11 -30.91 -28.72 5.34
C LEU A 11 -30.91 -29.19 6.80
N THR A 12 -29.93 -28.77 7.60
CA THR A 12 -29.89 -29.04 9.05
C THR A 12 -31.19 -28.51 9.70
N PRO A 13 -32.04 -29.38 10.29
CA PRO A 13 -33.38 -29.00 10.75
C PRO A 13 -33.41 -27.86 11.78
N GLU A 14 -32.37 -27.76 12.61
CA GLU A 14 -32.27 -26.76 13.67
C GLU A 14 -32.11 -25.34 13.13
N LEU A 15 -31.69 -25.17 11.88
CA LEU A 15 -31.61 -23.87 11.19
C LEU A 15 -32.99 -23.21 11.06
N ALA A 16 -34.10 -23.97 11.14
CA ALA A 16 -35.45 -23.42 11.14
C ALA A 16 -35.74 -22.51 12.35
N HIS A 17 -34.92 -22.59 13.41
CA HIS A 17 -34.98 -21.74 14.61
C HIS A 17 -34.00 -20.56 14.54
N ALA A 18 -33.51 -20.20 13.35
CA ALA A 18 -32.67 -19.03 13.13
C ALA A 18 -33.36 -18.03 12.19
N TRP A 19 -32.91 -16.78 12.26
CA TRP A 19 -33.28 -15.74 11.31
C TRP A 19 -32.46 -15.86 10.03
N HIS A 20 -33.14 -15.79 8.88
CA HIS A 20 -32.51 -15.81 7.56
C HIS A 20 -33.03 -14.65 6.71
N PRO A 21 -32.16 -13.91 6.01
CA PRO A 21 -32.64 -13.01 4.97
C PRO A 21 -33.16 -13.85 3.80
N VAL A 22 -34.27 -13.45 3.20
CA VAL A 22 -34.89 -14.18 2.08
C VAL A 22 -35.10 -13.33 0.83
N ALA A 23 -35.10 -12.01 0.97
CA ALA A 23 -35.19 -11.05 -0.14
C ALA A 23 -34.65 -9.68 0.27
N LEU A 24 -34.31 -8.85 -0.71
CA LEU A 24 -34.22 -7.40 -0.54
C LEU A 24 -35.64 -6.82 -0.40
N VAL A 25 -35.79 -5.75 0.37
CA VAL A 25 -37.09 -5.09 0.58
C VAL A 25 -37.70 -4.58 -0.74
N GLU A 26 -36.85 -4.17 -1.68
CA GLU A 26 -37.23 -3.68 -3.01
C GLU A 26 -37.67 -4.79 -3.98
N GLU A 27 -37.29 -6.05 -3.73
CA GLU A 27 -37.77 -7.20 -4.52
C GLU A 27 -39.25 -7.51 -4.23
N VAL A 28 -39.80 -7.02 -3.11
CA VAL A 28 -41.14 -7.37 -2.65
C VAL A 28 -42.14 -6.23 -2.89
N GLY A 29 -42.99 -6.43 -3.90
CA GLY A 29 -44.13 -5.57 -4.24
C GLY A 29 -45.48 -6.25 -4.03
N GLU A 30 -46.51 -5.77 -4.72
CA GLU A 30 -47.84 -6.40 -4.75
C GLU A 30 -47.90 -7.64 -5.67
N GLN A 31 -46.92 -7.80 -6.56
CA GLN A 31 -46.68 -9.04 -7.29
C GLN A 31 -46.09 -10.08 -6.32
N PRO A 32 -46.73 -11.25 -6.14
CA PRO A 32 -46.21 -12.27 -5.23
C PRO A 32 -44.84 -12.79 -5.67
N LEU A 33 -43.86 -12.74 -4.78
CA LEU A 33 -42.49 -13.21 -5.01
C LEU A 33 -42.28 -14.57 -4.34
N GLN A 34 -41.91 -15.59 -5.11
CA GLN A 34 -41.46 -16.86 -4.54
C GLN A 34 -40.01 -16.75 -4.08
N VAL A 35 -39.72 -17.23 -2.87
CA VAL A 35 -38.37 -17.39 -2.31
C VAL A 35 -38.20 -18.80 -1.74
N ARG A 36 -36.94 -19.25 -1.60
CA ARG A 36 -36.59 -20.58 -1.09
C ARG A 36 -35.81 -20.45 0.21
N LEU A 37 -36.13 -21.25 1.22
CA LEU A 37 -35.40 -21.30 2.48
C LEU A 37 -35.45 -22.71 3.06
N LEU A 38 -34.29 -23.29 3.33
CA LEU A 38 -34.13 -24.65 3.88
C LEU A 38 -34.86 -25.72 3.04
N GLY A 39 -34.92 -25.53 1.73
CA GLY A 39 -35.61 -26.42 0.79
C GLY A 39 -37.13 -26.20 0.70
N GLU A 40 -37.69 -25.31 1.52
CA GLU A 40 -39.11 -24.94 1.48
C GLU A 40 -39.34 -23.68 0.62
N SER A 41 -40.48 -23.63 -0.07
CA SER A 41 -40.90 -22.44 -0.83
C SER A 41 -41.81 -21.56 0.01
N TRP A 42 -41.52 -20.26 -0.01
CA TRP A 42 -42.27 -19.20 0.66
C TRP A 42 -42.70 -18.18 -0.37
N VAL A 43 -43.83 -17.53 -0.14
CA VAL A 43 -44.31 -16.39 -0.91
C VAL A 43 -44.18 -15.12 -0.06
N LEU A 44 -43.55 -14.09 -0.61
CA LEU A 44 -43.48 -12.75 -0.06
C LEU A 44 -44.34 -11.82 -0.91
N VAL A 45 -45.18 -11.01 -0.28
CA VAL A 45 -46.04 -10.06 -1.01
C VAL A 45 -46.43 -8.89 -0.12
N ARG A 46 -46.64 -7.71 -0.72
CA ARG A 46 -47.28 -6.58 -0.04
C ARG A 46 -48.79 -6.62 -0.27
N VAL A 47 -49.51 -6.71 0.83
CA VAL A 47 -50.97 -6.73 0.87
C VAL A 47 -51.43 -5.51 1.67
N ALA A 48 -52.19 -4.62 1.02
CA ALA A 48 -52.57 -3.33 1.62
C ALA A 48 -51.38 -2.54 2.20
N GLY A 49 -50.24 -2.58 1.50
CA GLY A 49 -48.99 -1.93 1.91
C GLY A 49 -48.17 -2.65 2.99
N LYS A 50 -48.73 -3.70 3.63
CA LYS A 50 -48.04 -4.49 4.65
C LYS A 50 -47.33 -5.69 4.05
N LEU A 51 -46.12 -5.96 4.51
CA LEU A 51 -45.38 -7.15 4.13
C LEU A 51 -46.03 -8.40 4.76
N MET A 52 -46.28 -9.40 3.93
CA MET A 52 -46.76 -10.70 4.34
C MET A 52 -45.83 -11.79 3.79
N ALA A 53 -45.62 -12.83 4.60
CA ALA A 53 -44.94 -14.05 4.18
C ALA A 53 -45.79 -15.27 4.53
N LEU A 54 -45.95 -16.19 3.59
CA LEU A 54 -46.65 -17.46 3.79
C LEU A 54 -45.84 -18.59 3.17
N ARG A 55 -46.01 -19.82 3.65
CA ARG A 55 -45.60 -21.00 2.89
C ARG A 55 -46.28 -20.95 1.54
N ASP A 56 -45.54 -21.23 0.47
CA ASP A 56 -46.03 -21.08 -0.90
C ASP A 56 -46.96 -22.23 -1.34
N GLN A 57 -47.98 -22.50 -0.52
CA GLN A 57 -48.91 -23.61 -0.66
C GLN A 57 -50.28 -23.18 -0.13
N CYS A 58 -51.27 -23.10 -1.02
CA CYS A 58 -52.65 -22.87 -0.63
C CYS A 58 -53.17 -24.07 0.19
N PRO A 59 -53.72 -23.87 1.41
CA PRO A 59 -54.19 -24.97 2.26
C PRO A 59 -55.33 -25.81 1.67
N HIS A 60 -55.98 -25.32 0.60
CA HIS A 60 -56.99 -26.07 -0.11
C HIS A 60 -56.42 -27.27 -0.90
N ARG A 61 -55.39 -27.05 -1.75
CA ARG A 61 -54.83 -28.07 -2.68
C ARG A 61 -53.36 -27.85 -3.03
N ASN A 62 -52.61 -27.17 -2.17
CA ASN A 62 -51.17 -26.86 -2.33
C ASN A 62 -50.84 -26.09 -3.61
N ALA A 63 -51.80 -25.34 -4.18
CA ALA A 63 -51.51 -24.44 -5.30
C ALA A 63 -50.47 -23.39 -4.86
N PRO A 64 -49.48 -23.05 -5.72
CA PRO A 64 -48.50 -22.03 -5.39
C PRO A 64 -49.19 -20.67 -5.30
N LEU A 65 -49.11 -20.07 -4.12
CA LEU A 65 -49.67 -18.75 -3.84
C LEU A 65 -48.87 -17.65 -4.56
N SER A 66 -47.59 -17.90 -4.84
CA SER A 66 -46.70 -17.06 -5.64
C SER A 66 -47.15 -16.90 -7.09
N ALA A 67 -47.97 -17.81 -7.62
CA ALA A 67 -48.58 -17.66 -8.94
C ALA A 67 -49.91 -16.85 -8.91
N GLY A 68 -50.29 -16.36 -7.73
CA GLY A 68 -51.50 -15.57 -7.51
C GLY A 68 -51.33 -14.08 -7.80
N CYS A 69 -52.28 -13.29 -7.31
CA CYS A 69 -52.26 -11.83 -7.40
C CYS A 69 -52.94 -11.19 -6.20
N VAL A 70 -52.68 -9.91 -5.94
CA VAL A 70 -53.36 -9.15 -4.87
C VAL A 70 -54.66 -8.57 -5.42
N ILE A 71 -55.77 -8.92 -4.80
CA ILE A 71 -57.12 -8.41 -5.12
C ILE A 71 -57.78 -7.91 -3.84
N ASP A 72 -58.31 -6.69 -3.87
CA ASP A 72 -59.01 -6.06 -2.74
C ASP A 72 -58.20 -6.08 -1.43
N GLY A 73 -56.88 -5.93 -1.51
CA GLY A 73 -56.01 -5.98 -0.34
C GLY A 73 -55.92 -7.37 0.30
N ALA A 74 -56.01 -8.44 -0.49
CA ALA A 74 -55.75 -9.82 -0.07
C ALA A 74 -55.03 -10.60 -1.18
N LEU A 75 -54.19 -11.56 -0.83
CA LEU A 75 -53.52 -12.45 -1.80
C LEU A 75 -54.52 -13.50 -2.28
N GLU A 76 -54.86 -13.48 -3.56
CA GLU A 76 -55.75 -14.44 -4.21
C GLU A 76 -54.97 -15.62 -4.81
N CYS A 77 -55.35 -16.84 -4.43
CA CYS A 77 -54.84 -18.07 -5.02
C CYS A 77 -55.33 -18.24 -6.47
N PRO A 78 -54.43 -18.53 -7.44
CA PRO A 78 -54.78 -18.56 -8.86
C PRO A 78 -55.67 -19.75 -9.25
N TYR A 79 -55.80 -20.76 -8.39
CA TYR A 79 -56.54 -21.97 -8.74
C TYR A 79 -58.05 -21.82 -8.48
N HIS A 80 -58.43 -21.40 -7.27
CA HIS A 80 -59.84 -21.38 -6.85
C HIS A 80 -60.27 -20.04 -6.22
N GLY A 81 -59.44 -18.99 -6.34
CA GLY A 81 -59.80 -17.65 -5.87
C GLY A 81 -59.87 -17.49 -4.36
N TRP A 82 -59.24 -18.38 -3.57
CA TRP A 82 -59.18 -18.22 -2.12
C TRP A 82 -58.29 -17.03 -1.79
N ARG A 83 -58.78 -16.10 -0.98
CA ARG A 83 -58.05 -14.87 -0.63
C ARG A 83 -57.54 -14.90 0.81
N PHE A 84 -56.31 -14.43 1.01
CA PHE A 84 -55.63 -14.41 2.31
C PHE A 84 -55.26 -12.97 2.69
N ALA A 85 -55.63 -12.56 3.90
CA ALA A 85 -55.26 -11.27 4.47
C ALA A 85 -53.79 -11.25 4.93
N ASP A 86 -53.30 -10.11 5.41
CA ASP A 86 -51.93 -9.84 5.84
C ASP A 86 -51.42 -10.76 6.97
N ASP A 87 -52.33 -11.35 7.76
CA ASP A 87 -52.05 -12.32 8.82
C ASP A 87 -52.12 -13.79 8.36
N GLY A 88 -52.37 -14.02 7.06
CA GLY A 88 -52.51 -15.36 6.47
C GLY A 88 -53.88 -16.03 6.68
N HIS A 89 -54.82 -15.37 7.36
CA HIS A 89 -56.19 -15.88 7.46
C HIS A 89 -56.92 -15.78 6.12
N CYS A 90 -57.65 -16.84 5.78
CA CYS A 90 -58.50 -16.82 4.59
C CYS A 90 -59.72 -15.93 4.85
N VAL A 91 -59.92 -14.92 4.00
CA VAL A 91 -61.01 -13.94 4.12
C VAL A 91 -62.08 -14.12 3.07
N HIS A 92 -61.79 -14.86 2.00
CA HIS A 92 -62.75 -15.12 0.93
C HIS A 92 -62.58 -16.50 0.32
N ILE A 93 -63.69 -17.23 0.20
CA ILE A 93 -63.80 -18.50 -0.54
C ILE A 93 -64.98 -18.34 -1.50
N PRO A 94 -64.78 -18.32 -2.84
CA PRO A 94 -65.87 -18.06 -3.78
C PRO A 94 -67.10 -18.98 -3.62
N ALA A 95 -66.88 -20.25 -3.27
CA ALA A 95 -67.94 -21.24 -3.09
C ALA A 95 -68.79 -21.03 -1.82
N MET A 96 -68.39 -20.15 -0.90
CA MET A 96 -69.07 -19.90 0.39
C MET A 96 -69.93 -18.62 0.40
N GLY A 97 -69.93 -17.83 -0.67
CA GLY A 97 -70.68 -16.56 -0.73
C GLY A 97 -70.22 -15.58 0.34
N THR A 98 -71.14 -15.14 1.22
CA THR A 98 -70.86 -14.17 2.31
C THR A 98 -70.51 -14.82 3.64
N GLN A 99 -70.39 -16.15 3.71
CA GLN A 99 -70.03 -16.84 4.94
C GLN A 99 -68.55 -16.61 5.28
N VAL A 100 -68.23 -16.53 6.57
CA VAL A 100 -66.86 -16.37 7.05
C VAL A 100 -66.10 -17.70 6.89
N PRO A 101 -64.92 -17.72 6.25
CA PRO A 101 -64.10 -18.92 6.14
C PRO A 101 -63.68 -19.51 7.52
N PRO A 102 -63.65 -20.84 7.70
CA PRO A 102 -63.21 -21.46 8.95
C PRO A 102 -61.72 -21.20 9.25
N LYS A 103 -61.31 -21.11 10.51
CA LYS A 103 -59.89 -20.90 10.89
C LYS A 103 -58.92 -21.95 10.33
N SER A 104 -59.38 -23.18 10.08
CA SER A 104 -58.58 -24.25 9.46
C SER A 104 -58.18 -23.97 8.01
N THR A 105 -58.70 -22.91 7.41
CA THR A 105 -58.38 -22.46 6.04
C THR A 105 -57.22 -21.47 5.97
N ALA A 106 -56.60 -21.11 7.11
CA ALA A 106 -55.45 -20.21 7.13
C ALA A 106 -54.24 -20.83 6.42
N ALA A 107 -53.51 -20.00 5.68
CA ALA A 107 -52.22 -20.38 5.14
C ALA A 107 -51.15 -20.37 6.25
N GLN A 108 -50.09 -21.17 6.08
CA GLN A 108 -49.04 -21.28 7.09
C GLN A 108 -48.12 -20.05 7.03
N ALA A 109 -48.16 -19.20 8.06
CA ALA A 109 -47.21 -18.09 8.24
C ALA A 109 -45.91 -18.56 8.94
N PRO A 110 -44.77 -17.84 8.77
CA PRO A 110 -43.56 -18.09 9.54
C PRO A 110 -43.75 -17.66 11.00
N ALA A 111 -42.88 -18.12 11.89
CA ALA A 111 -42.89 -17.70 13.29
C ALA A 111 -42.32 -16.29 13.51
N GLY A 112 -41.47 -15.82 12.59
CA GLY A 112 -40.92 -14.47 12.60
C GLY A 112 -40.80 -13.89 11.20
N LEU A 113 -41.14 -12.61 11.06
CA LEU A 113 -41.00 -11.82 9.84
C LEU A 113 -40.60 -10.39 10.23
N GLU A 114 -39.43 -9.93 9.78
CA GLU A 114 -38.91 -8.59 10.11
C GLU A 114 -38.28 -7.93 8.88
N VAL A 115 -38.39 -6.60 8.79
CA VAL A 115 -37.65 -5.79 7.81
C VAL A 115 -36.54 -5.06 8.54
N ARG A 116 -35.29 -5.34 8.18
CA ARG A 116 -34.12 -4.71 8.80
C ARG A 116 -32.96 -4.66 7.83
N TYR A 117 -32.22 -3.55 7.85
CA TYR A 117 -31.04 -3.31 7.00
C TYR A 117 -31.30 -3.44 5.48
N GLY A 118 -32.51 -3.12 5.04
CA GLY A 118 -32.91 -3.27 3.62
C GLY A 118 -33.23 -4.71 3.20
N LEU A 119 -33.24 -5.66 4.14
CA LEU A 119 -33.56 -7.07 3.91
C LEU A 119 -34.89 -7.46 4.55
N VAL A 120 -35.55 -8.45 3.97
CA VAL A 120 -36.67 -9.19 4.55
C VAL A 120 -36.14 -10.43 5.24
N TRP A 121 -36.32 -10.51 6.55
CA TRP A 121 -35.89 -11.61 7.41
C TRP A 121 -37.05 -12.52 7.78
N LEU A 122 -36.81 -13.82 7.71
CA LEU A 122 -37.80 -14.85 7.97
C LEU A 122 -37.22 -15.90 8.93
N ALA A 123 -37.97 -16.23 9.98
CA ALA A 123 -37.70 -17.34 10.88
C ALA A 123 -38.84 -18.37 10.77
N PRO A 124 -38.63 -19.56 10.17
CA PRO A 124 -39.68 -20.55 9.99
C PRO A 124 -40.31 -21.02 11.30
N ARG A 125 -39.51 -21.12 12.37
CA ARG A 125 -39.92 -21.46 13.73
C ARG A 125 -39.43 -20.39 14.72
N PRO A 126 -39.97 -20.35 15.96
CA PRO A 126 -39.57 -19.35 16.93
C PRO A 126 -38.04 -19.30 17.06
N PRO A 127 -37.42 -18.14 16.80
CA PRO A 127 -35.97 -18.02 16.72
C PRO A 127 -35.34 -18.21 18.11
N LYS A 128 -34.25 -18.97 18.18
CA LYS A 128 -33.48 -19.20 19.41
C LYS A 128 -32.34 -18.19 19.61
N VAL A 129 -31.93 -17.52 18.53
CA VAL A 129 -30.82 -16.56 18.49
C VAL A 129 -31.38 -15.24 17.97
N PRO A 130 -30.98 -14.08 18.51
CA PRO A 130 -31.41 -12.78 17.99
C PRO A 130 -30.88 -12.53 16.58
N LEU A 131 -31.49 -11.57 15.89
CA LEU A 131 -30.94 -10.98 14.67
C LEU A 131 -29.58 -10.32 14.96
N ILE A 132 -28.69 -10.32 13.98
CA ILE A 132 -27.44 -9.59 14.04
C ILE A 132 -27.69 -8.09 14.28
N GLU A 133 -26.85 -7.47 15.11
CA GLU A 133 -26.81 -6.01 15.28
C GLU A 133 -25.68 -5.42 14.44
N ILE A 134 -26.00 -4.42 13.62
CA ILE A 134 -25.05 -3.67 12.78
C ILE A 134 -25.16 -2.19 13.15
N PRO A 135 -24.44 -1.71 14.18
CA PRO A 135 -24.52 -0.33 14.64
C PRO A 135 -24.24 0.69 13.53
N GLU A 136 -23.26 0.39 12.68
CA GLU A 136 -22.82 1.24 11.56
C GLU A 136 -23.94 1.50 10.56
N TRP A 137 -24.94 0.62 10.47
CA TRP A 137 -26.01 0.76 9.48
C TRP A 137 -26.96 1.92 9.76
N SER A 138 -27.03 2.33 11.04
CA SER A 138 -27.89 3.42 11.52
C SER A 138 -27.13 4.68 11.93
N ASP A 139 -25.80 4.62 11.92
CA ASP A 139 -24.95 5.76 12.25
C ASP A 139 -24.79 6.64 11.01
N SER A 140 -25.14 7.93 11.16
CA SER A 140 -25.08 8.92 10.08
C SER A 140 -23.66 9.21 9.58
N LYS A 141 -22.62 8.76 10.29
CA LYS A 141 -21.23 8.81 9.85
C LYS A 141 -20.93 7.85 8.71
N PHE A 142 -21.71 6.79 8.56
CA PHE A 142 -21.48 5.77 7.55
C PHE A 142 -22.41 5.97 6.36
N ARG A 143 -21.86 5.78 5.17
CA ARG A 143 -22.61 5.48 3.95
C ARG A 143 -22.84 3.99 3.91
N THR A 144 -24.05 3.56 3.55
CA THR A 144 -24.44 2.15 3.55
C THR A 144 -24.85 1.72 2.16
N GLU A 145 -24.42 0.52 1.76
CA GLU A 145 -24.69 -0.04 0.44
C GLU A 145 -24.92 -1.55 0.55
N ILE A 146 -25.89 -2.07 -0.21
CA ILE A 146 -26.14 -3.52 -0.30
C ILE A 146 -25.62 -3.98 -1.66
N MET A 147 -24.66 -4.90 -1.65
CA MET A 147 -24.19 -5.50 -2.91
C MET A 147 -25.27 -6.40 -3.52
N PRO A 148 -25.34 -6.50 -4.86
CA PRO A 148 -26.22 -7.46 -5.52
C PRO A 148 -26.03 -8.87 -4.93
N PRO A 149 -27.09 -9.54 -4.44
CA PRO A 149 -26.95 -10.84 -3.82
C PRO A 149 -26.40 -11.89 -4.80
N LEU A 150 -25.43 -12.68 -4.35
CA LEU A 150 -24.80 -13.74 -5.13
C LEU A 150 -25.40 -15.10 -4.77
N ARG A 151 -25.43 -16.05 -5.72
CA ARG A 151 -25.77 -17.45 -5.46
C ARG A 151 -24.57 -18.36 -5.70
N THR A 152 -24.42 -19.36 -4.85
CA THR A 152 -23.35 -20.36 -4.90
C THR A 152 -23.90 -21.74 -4.59
N ARG A 153 -23.22 -22.78 -5.10
CA ARG A 153 -23.50 -24.17 -4.74
C ARG A 153 -22.92 -24.57 -3.38
N ALA A 154 -21.93 -23.84 -2.87
CA ALA A 154 -21.36 -24.08 -1.55
C ALA A 154 -22.43 -23.93 -0.45
N SER A 155 -22.32 -24.69 0.65
CA SER A 155 -23.26 -24.56 1.76
C SER A 155 -23.03 -23.25 2.53
N ALA A 156 -24.07 -22.72 3.17
CA ALA A 156 -24.00 -21.51 3.99
C ALA A 156 -22.96 -21.66 5.11
N ALA A 157 -22.82 -22.86 5.66
CA ALA A 157 -21.80 -23.18 6.64
C ALA A 157 -20.37 -23.02 6.08
N GLN A 158 -20.11 -23.46 4.85
CA GLN A 158 -18.78 -23.32 4.22
C GLN A 158 -18.44 -21.85 3.93
N ILE A 159 -19.40 -21.07 3.48
CA ILE A 159 -19.20 -19.65 3.21
C ILE A 159 -18.84 -18.90 4.49
N VAL A 160 -19.55 -19.18 5.58
CA VAL A 160 -19.31 -18.54 6.88
C VAL A 160 -17.98 -19.00 7.50
N ASP A 161 -17.69 -20.30 7.46
CA ASP A 161 -16.42 -20.84 7.97
C ASP A 161 -15.22 -20.27 7.18
N ASN A 162 -15.33 -20.13 5.86
CA ASN A 162 -14.33 -19.46 5.01
C ASN A 162 -14.16 -17.98 5.42
N PHE A 163 -15.25 -17.23 5.60
CA PHE A 163 -15.19 -15.82 5.99
C PHE A 163 -14.48 -15.59 7.34
N LEU A 164 -14.60 -16.54 8.28
CA LEU A 164 -13.95 -16.48 9.59
C LEU A 164 -12.48 -16.88 9.57
N ASP A 165 -12.02 -17.61 8.55
CA ASP A 165 -10.62 -18.00 8.42
C ASP A 165 -9.75 -16.78 8.07
N VAL A 166 -9.04 -16.22 9.05
CA VAL A 166 -8.16 -15.07 8.81
C VAL A 166 -6.90 -15.41 8.00
N THR A 167 -6.64 -16.69 7.74
CA THR A 167 -5.40 -17.16 7.10
C THR A 167 -5.54 -17.27 5.59
N HIS A 168 -6.69 -17.72 5.06
CA HIS A 168 -6.91 -17.78 3.61
C HIS A 168 -6.75 -16.40 2.95
N PHE A 169 -7.02 -15.33 3.68
CA PHE A 169 -6.87 -13.95 3.23
C PHE A 169 -5.52 -13.68 2.51
N TYR A 170 -4.42 -14.20 3.05
CA TYR A 170 -3.08 -13.99 2.49
C TYR A 170 -2.81 -14.81 1.23
N TYR A 171 -3.51 -15.93 1.06
CA TYR A 171 -3.26 -16.91 -0.02
C TYR A 171 -4.27 -16.77 -1.15
N LEU A 172 -5.56 -16.85 -0.83
CA LEU A 172 -6.64 -16.79 -1.81
C LEU A 172 -6.72 -15.41 -2.45
N HIS A 173 -6.61 -14.35 -1.63
CA HIS A 173 -6.74 -12.98 -2.11
C HIS A 173 -5.40 -12.25 -2.30
N GLY A 174 -4.25 -12.94 -2.19
CA GLY A 174 -2.93 -12.30 -2.23
C GLY A 174 -2.70 -11.40 -3.46
N LYS A 175 -3.25 -11.77 -4.62
CA LYS A 175 -3.23 -10.93 -5.84
C LYS A 175 -4.13 -9.70 -5.72
N SER A 176 -5.35 -9.88 -5.23
CA SER A 176 -6.34 -8.82 -5.05
C SER A 176 -5.89 -7.77 -4.02
N PHE A 177 -5.13 -8.18 -2.99
CA PHE A 177 -4.58 -7.29 -1.97
C PHE A 177 -3.10 -6.91 -2.18
N GLY A 178 -2.44 -7.35 -3.27
CA GLY A 178 -1.04 -7.00 -3.57
C GLY A 178 -0.01 -7.50 -2.55
N LEU A 179 -0.26 -8.64 -1.91
CA LEU A 179 0.59 -9.23 -0.86
C LEU A 179 1.60 -10.21 -1.49
N THR A 180 2.89 -10.12 -1.13
CA THR A 180 3.97 -10.96 -1.72
C THR A 180 4.77 -11.82 -0.74
N SER A 181 4.47 -11.83 0.56
CA SER A 181 5.06 -12.79 1.51
C SER A 181 4.23 -12.91 2.81
N PRO A 182 4.07 -14.11 3.40
CA PRO A 182 3.31 -14.30 4.62
C PRO A 182 4.12 -13.89 5.86
N ASP A 183 3.75 -12.77 6.48
CA ASP A 183 4.09 -12.50 7.89
C ASP A 183 3.53 -13.67 8.74
N PRO A 184 4.18 -14.15 9.81
CA PRO A 184 3.59 -15.18 10.64
C PRO A 184 2.25 -14.69 11.20
N ILE A 185 1.21 -15.55 11.14
CA ILE A 185 -0.10 -15.28 11.73
C ILE A 185 0.11 -14.93 13.20
N ARG A 186 -0.11 -13.66 13.54
CA ARG A 186 0.05 -13.15 14.90
C ARG A 186 -0.93 -13.87 15.82
N SER A 187 -0.56 -14.11 17.06
CA SER A 187 -1.47 -14.69 18.04
C SER A 187 -2.67 -13.75 18.26
N TYR A 188 -3.88 -14.29 18.13
CA TYR A 188 -5.12 -13.61 18.49
C TYR A 188 -5.90 -14.44 19.51
N HIS A 189 -6.95 -13.86 20.09
CA HIS A 189 -7.82 -14.50 21.08
C HIS A 189 -9.27 -14.46 20.60
N VAL A 190 -10.01 -15.55 20.85
CA VAL A 190 -11.41 -15.68 20.48
C VAL A 190 -12.30 -15.65 21.73
N GLU A 191 -13.21 -14.69 21.77
CA GLU A 191 -14.23 -14.58 22.80
C GLU A 191 -15.48 -15.38 22.41
N ARG A 192 -16.05 -16.10 23.37
CA ARG A 192 -17.21 -16.98 23.17
C ARG A 192 -18.36 -16.51 24.05
N ASN A 193 -19.45 -16.11 23.42
CA ASN A 193 -20.69 -15.73 24.09
C ASN A 193 -21.79 -16.74 23.77
N ALA A 194 -22.94 -16.64 24.44
CA ALA A 194 -24.03 -17.62 24.28
C ALA A 194 -24.57 -17.72 22.84
N ASN A 195 -24.52 -16.61 22.08
CA ASN A 195 -25.14 -16.44 20.77
C ASN A 195 -24.19 -15.94 19.68
N GLU A 196 -22.93 -15.69 20.03
CA GLU A 196 -21.95 -15.09 19.12
C GLU A 196 -20.51 -15.51 19.46
N VAL A 197 -19.63 -15.37 18.47
CA VAL A 197 -18.17 -15.52 18.61
C VAL A 197 -17.50 -14.25 18.10
N VAL A 198 -16.50 -13.75 18.85
CA VAL A 198 -15.83 -12.47 18.57
C VAL A 198 -14.31 -12.65 18.46
N LEU A 199 -13.69 -11.95 17.52
CA LEU A 199 -12.24 -11.96 17.27
C LEU A 199 -11.73 -10.56 16.89
N HIS A 200 -10.60 -10.18 17.49
CA HIS A 200 -9.82 -9.00 17.09
C HIS A 200 -8.48 -9.44 16.49
N HIS A 201 -8.17 -8.98 15.28
CA HIS A 201 -6.97 -9.38 14.56
C HIS A 201 -6.39 -8.23 13.73
N GLN A 202 -5.09 -8.00 13.84
CA GLN A 202 -4.36 -7.03 13.00
C GLN A 202 -3.88 -7.71 11.72
N THR A 203 -4.33 -7.19 10.58
CA THR A 203 -3.94 -7.60 9.22
C THR A 203 -3.29 -6.44 8.48
N PHE A 204 -2.75 -6.75 7.30
CA PHE A 204 -2.34 -5.74 6.34
C PHE A 204 -3.32 -5.70 5.16
N PHE A 205 -3.60 -4.51 4.65
CA PHE A 205 -4.56 -4.28 3.59
C PHE A 205 -3.98 -3.34 2.54
N SER A 206 -4.05 -3.72 1.27
CA SER A 206 -3.90 -2.81 0.13
C SER A 206 -5.00 -3.11 -0.88
N ASN A 207 -5.40 -2.11 -1.67
CA ASN A 207 -6.34 -2.25 -2.78
C ASN A 207 -5.62 -2.62 -4.10
N GLY A 208 -4.39 -3.15 -4.03
CA GLY A 208 -3.58 -3.56 -5.18
C GLY A 208 -2.86 -2.44 -5.93
N SER A 209 -3.08 -1.17 -5.56
CA SER A 209 -2.46 0.01 -6.19
C SER A 209 -1.94 1.06 -5.20
N GLY A 210 -2.32 0.96 -3.92
CA GLY A 210 -1.88 1.82 -2.83
C GLY A 210 -0.90 1.16 -1.85
N PRO A 211 -0.34 1.95 -0.90
CA PRO A 211 0.55 1.43 0.13
C PRO A 211 -0.16 0.39 0.99
N LEU A 212 0.62 -0.52 1.55
CA LEU A 212 0.12 -1.51 2.50
C LEU A 212 -0.25 -0.82 3.81
N LEU A 213 -1.54 -0.77 4.13
CA LEU A 213 -2.08 -0.19 5.34
C LEU A 213 -2.18 -1.27 6.43
N THR A 214 -2.00 -0.87 7.69
CA THR A 214 -2.41 -1.71 8.81
C THR A 214 -3.92 -1.63 8.94
N ARG A 215 -4.58 -2.79 9.10
CA ARG A 215 -6.03 -2.93 9.26
C ARG A 215 -6.32 -3.74 10.52
N LEU A 216 -6.97 -3.13 11.50
CA LEU A 216 -7.48 -3.81 12.69
C LEU A 216 -8.89 -4.33 12.38
N GLY A 217 -9.04 -5.65 12.31
CA GLY A 217 -10.32 -6.32 12.05
C GLY A 217 -11.00 -6.77 13.35
N HIS A 218 -12.28 -6.43 13.50
CA HIS A 218 -13.15 -6.82 14.60
C HIS A 218 -14.29 -7.67 14.03
N TYR A 219 -14.19 -8.99 14.17
CA TYR A 219 -15.18 -9.95 13.67
C TYR A 219 -16.19 -10.27 14.77
N HIS A 220 -17.48 -10.22 14.41
CA HIS A 220 -18.60 -10.66 15.23
C HIS A 220 -19.43 -11.64 14.39
N CYS A 221 -19.59 -12.87 14.86
CA CYS A 221 -20.41 -13.88 14.21
C CYS A 221 -21.60 -14.26 15.07
N THR A 222 -22.77 -13.70 14.77
CA THR A 222 -24.05 -14.11 15.36
C THR A 222 -24.52 -15.42 14.72
N LEU A 223 -24.86 -16.40 15.54
CA LEU A 223 -25.18 -17.74 15.04
C LEU A 223 -26.47 -17.76 14.19
N PRO A 224 -26.59 -18.67 13.20
CA PRO A 224 -25.53 -19.54 12.71
C PRO A 224 -24.68 -18.89 11.62
N TYR A 225 -25.26 -18.00 10.78
CA TYR A 225 -24.65 -17.58 9.50
C TYR A 225 -24.66 -16.07 9.27
N GLN A 226 -24.52 -15.27 10.33
CA GLN A 226 -24.55 -13.81 10.26
C GLN A 226 -23.22 -13.24 10.78
N CYS A 227 -22.34 -12.78 9.88
CA CYS A 227 -21.02 -12.27 10.24
C CYS A 227 -20.90 -10.78 9.95
N ARG A 228 -20.27 -10.03 10.85
CA ARG A 228 -19.90 -8.62 10.70
C ARG A 228 -18.39 -8.47 10.97
N LEU A 229 -17.68 -7.85 10.04
CA LEU A 229 -16.30 -7.42 10.17
C LEU A 229 -16.28 -5.88 10.17
N LEU A 230 -15.86 -5.27 11.26
CA LEU A 230 -15.46 -3.86 11.27
C LEU A 230 -13.95 -3.77 11.15
N ALA A 231 -13.46 -3.09 10.11
CA ALA A 231 -12.06 -2.86 9.84
C ALA A 231 -11.71 -1.38 10.11
N GLU A 232 -10.79 -1.16 11.04
CA GLU A 232 -10.28 0.16 11.38
C GLU A 232 -8.85 0.33 10.87
N PHE A 233 -8.50 1.53 10.44
CA PHE A 233 -7.19 1.82 9.85
C PHE A 233 -6.45 2.80 10.76
N PRO A 234 -5.53 2.31 11.62
CA PRO A 234 -4.82 3.14 12.58
C PRO A 234 -4.15 4.35 11.93
N GLY A 235 -4.32 5.52 12.55
CA GLY A 235 -3.83 6.79 12.00
C GLY A 235 -4.82 7.49 11.05
N SER A 236 -6.06 7.00 10.96
CA SER A 236 -7.16 7.66 10.28
C SER A 236 -8.49 7.36 10.98
N ASP A 237 -9.52 8.17 10.72
CA ASP A 237 -10.89 7.88 11.14
C ASP A 237 -11.58 6.86 10.20
N ARG A 238 -10.83 6.29 9.24
CA ARG A 238 -11.37 5.35 8.25
C ARG A 238 -11.83 4.07 8.93
N GLN A 239 -13.08 3.73 8.68
CA GLN A 239 -13.71 2.47 9.08
C GLN A 239 -14.45 1.86 7.88
N ASP A 240 -14.24 0.56 7.70
CA ASP A 240 -14.88 -0.29 6.69
C ASP A 240 -15.64 -1.41 7.40
N MET A 241 -16.95 -1.44 7.30
CA MET A 241 -17.79 -2.52 7.82
C MET A 241 -18.30 -3.38 6.68
N ILE A 242 -18.10 -4.68 6.80
CA ILE A 242 -18.62 -5.70 5.90
C ILE A 242 -19.47 -6.66 6.72
N ALA A 243 -20.75 -6.79 6.40
CA ALA A 243 -21.58 -7.87 6.91
C ALA A 243 -21.80 -8.92 5.80
N LEU A 244 -21.45 -10.17 6.07
CA LEU A 244 -21.70 -11.32 5.20
C LEU A 244 -22.74 -12.21 5.87
N ILE A 245 -23.87 -12.41 5.19
CA ILE A 245 -24.98 -13.22 5.68
C ILE A 245 -25.34 -14.26 4.62
N ALA A 246 -25.37 -15.54 5.01
CA ALA A 246 -25.64 -16.63 4.10
C ALA A 246 -27.03 -17.25 4.35
N GLN A 247 -27.90 -17.19 3.34
CA GLN A 247 -29.22 -17.82 3.29
C GLN A 247 -29.10 -19.21 2.65
N PRO A 248 -29.34 -20.31 3.38
CA PRO A 248 -29.50 -21.63 2.79
C PRO A 248 -30.85 -21.72 2.05
N GLU A 249 -30.85 -21.59 0.72
CA GLU A 249 -32.07 -21.68 -0.09
C GLU A 249 -32.58 -23.13 -0.12
N ASP A 250 -31.67 -24.08 -0.40
CA ASP A 250 -31.90 -25.52 -0.34
C ASP A 250 -30.57 -26.30 -0.18
N GLY A 251 -30.59 -27.63 -0.34
CA GLY A 251 -29.41 -28.49 -0.15
C GLY A 251 -28.27 -28.28 -1.16
N GLN A 252 -28.48 -27.49 -2.20
CA GLN A 252 -27.53 -27.26 -3.31
C GLN A 252 -27.35 -25.77 -3.64
N SER A 253 -28.10 -24.87 -2.99
CA SER A 253 -28.03 -23.43 -3.26
C SER A 253 -27.98 -22.62 -1.97
N THR A 254 -27.07 -21.66 -1.95
CA THR A 254 -26.95 -20.62 -0.92
C THR A 254 -27.00 -19.26 -1.59
N ARG A 255 -27.82 -18.35 -1.05
CA ARG A 255 -27.83 -16.93 -1.43
C ARG A 255 -27.06 -16.11 -0.41
N ILE A 256 -26.10 -15.32 -0.87
CA ILE A 256 -25.19 -14.51 -0.03
C ILE A 256 -25.61 -13.06 -0.13
N TYR A 257 -25.80 -12.41 1.02
CA TYR A 257 -26.02 -10.97 1.13
C TYR A 257 -24.77 -10.34 1.73
N LYS A 258 -24.22 -9.33 1.05
CA LYS A 258 -23.07 -8.57 1.52
C LYS A 258 -23.46 -7.11 1.69
N LEU A 259 -23.40 -6.65 2.93
CA LEU A 259 -23.78 -5.31 3.36
C LEU A 259 -22.50 -4.54 3.66
N LEU A 260 -22.35 -3.35 3.08
CA LEU A 260 -21.18 -2.49 3.27
C LEU A 260 -21.59 -1.23 4.01
N ALA A 261 -20.79 -0.82 4.99
CA ALA A 261 -20.90 0.52 5.58
C ALA A 261 -19.50 1.13 5.74
N TYR A 262 -19.30 2.34 5.24
CA TYR A 262 -17.99 2.98 5.22
C TYR A 262 -18.11 4.49 5.47
N ASN A 263 -17.10 5.09 6.11
CA ASN A 263 -17.15 6.49 6.54
C ASN A 263 -16.12 7.40 5.83
N TRP A 264 -15.57 6.95 4.71
CA TRP A 264 -14.49 7.62 3.97
C TRP A 264 -14.76 7.61 2.46
N GLY A 265 -13.99 8.40 1.71
CA GLY A 265 -14.08 8.47 0.25
C GLY A 265 -15.21 9.39 -0.26
N GLU A 266 -15.02 9.92 -1.47
CA GLU A 266 -16.08 10.62 -2.22
C GLU A 266 -17.03 9.61 -2.87
N ALA A 267 -18.27 10.02 -3.16
CA ALA A 267 -19.28 9.14 -3.74
C ALA A 267 -18.85 8.50 -5.09
N THR A 268 -17.91 9.12 -5.80
CA THR A 268 -17.34 8.63 -7.07
C THR A 268 -16.46 7.39 -6.93
N LEU A 269 -16.00 7.04 -5.71
CA LEU A 269 -15.19 5.86 -5.43
C LEU A 269 -16.03 4.61 -5.11
N LEU A 270 -17.35 4.75 -5.00
CA LEU A 270 -18.25 3.64 -4.66
C LEU A 270 -18.17 2.49 -5.68
N GLU A 271 -18.13 2.80 -6.98
CA GLU A 271 -18.03 1.78 -8.03
C GLU A 271 -16.75 0.95 -7.92
N GLU A 272 -15.61 1.60 -7.61
CA GLU A 272 -14.34 0.92 -7.43
C GLU A 272 -14.34 0.02 -6.18
N MET A 273 -14.94 0.49 -5.08
CA MET A 273 -15.12 -0.29 -3.85
C MET A 273 -16.00 -1.52 -4.10
N LEU A 274 -17.15 -1.35 -4.75
CA LEU A 274 -18.06 -2.45 -5.09
C LEU A 274 -17.37 -3.44 -6.03
N ALA A 275 -16.62 -2.97 -7.03
CA ALA A 275 -15.85 -3.83 -7.92
C ALA A 275 -14.76 -4.61 -7.19
N PHE A 276 -14.11 -4.01 -6.19
CA PHE A 276 -13.14 -4.68 -5.33
C PHE A 276 -13.79 -5.78 -4.49
N GLU A 277 -14.85 -5.44 -3.76
CA GLU A 277 -15.57 -6.40 -2.91
C GLU A 277 -16.21 -7.54 -3.71
N THR A 278 -16.61 -7.27 -4.95
CA THR A 278 -17.12 -8.27 -5.89
C THR A 278 -16.04 -9.29 -6.25
N ARG A 279 -14.82 -8.84 -6.58
CA ARG A 279 -13.71 -9.76 -6.88
C ARG A 279 -13.38 -10.67 -5.70
N VAL A 280 -13.36 -10.11 -4.48
CA VAL A 280 -13.04 -10.87 -3.26
C VAL A 280 -14.06 -11.99 -3.06
N ILE A 281 -15.37 -11.70 -3.12
CA ILE A 281 -16.39 -12.73 -2.90
C ILE A 281 -16.46 -13.76 -4.04
N GLU A 282 -16.12 -13.37 -5.28
CA GLU A 282 -16.01 -14.30 -6.40
C GLU A 282 -14.85 -15.29 -6.22
N GLU A 283 -13.72 -14.85 -5.67
CA GLU A 283 -12.59 -15.73 -5.31
C GLU A 283 -12.99 -16.74 -4.22
N ASP A 284 -13.71 -16.28 -3.19
CA ASP A 284 -14.24 -17.13 -2.11
C ASP A 284 -15.20 -18.21 -2.64
N VAL A 285 -16.16 -17.80 -3.47
CA VAL A 285 -17.14 -18.72 -4.08
C VAL A 285 -16.43 -19.72 -5.00
N ALA A 286 -15.49 -19.27 -5.82
CA ALA A 286 -14.75 -20.13 -6.72
C ALA A 286 -13.93 -21.20 -5.98
N MET A 287 -13.41 -20.90 -4.79
CA MET A 287 -12.68 -21.85 -3.96
C MET A 287 -13.62 -22.80 -3.21
N THR A 288 -14.66 -22.28 -2.56
CA THR A 288 -15.59 -23.08 -1.75
C THR A 288 -16.41 -24.06 -2.58
N GLU A 289 -16.80 -23.73 -3.81
CA GLU A 289 -17.48 -24.66 -4.72
C GLU A 289 -16.61 -25.85 -5.18
N ARG A 290 -15.29 -25.78 -5.01
CA ARG A 290 -14.38 -26.89 -5.34
C ARG A 290 -14.22 -27.89 -4.20
N LEU A 291 -14.71 -27.56 -3.01
CA LEU A 291 -14.64 -28.47 -1.87
C LEU A 291 -15.52 -29.70 -2.15
N PRO A 292 -15.03 -30.92 -1.83
CA PRO A 292 -15.68 -32.16 -2.25
C PRO A 292 -16.97 -32.50 -1.49
N SER A 293 -17.25 -31.79 -0.40
CA SER A 293 -18.43 -32.00 0.45
C SER A 293 -19.09 -30.67 0.74
N HIS A 294 -20.41 -30.68 0.93
CA HIS A 294 -21.20 -29.53 1.41
C HIS A 294 -21.35 -29.54 2.95
N ASP A 295 -20.94 -30.64 3.58
CA ASP A 295 -21.04 -30.87 5.02
C ASP A 295 -19.83 -30.28 5.75
N VAL A 296 -20.09 -29.47 6.77
CA VAL A 296 -19.07 -28.95 7.69
C VAL A 296 -19.10 -29.76 8.99
N PRO A 297 -18.03 -30.48 9.36
CA PRO A 297 -17.98 -31.27 10.59
C PRO A 297 -18.06 -30.38 11.84
N LEU A 298 -18.95 -30.74 12.77
CA LEU A 298 -19.10 -30.08 14.07
C LEU A 298 -18.13 -30.61 15.14
N ALA A 299 -17.49 -31.74 14.88
CA ALA A 299 -16.48 -32.34 15.73
C ALA A 299 -15.08 -32.17 15.10
N ASN A 300 -14.07 -31.89 15.94
CA ASN A 300 -12.69 -31.61 15.53
C ASN A 300 -11.90 -32.87 15.11
N THR A 301 -12.56 -33.89 14.58
CA THR A 301 -11.95 -35.22 14.33
C THR A 301 -11.87 -35.59 12.86
N ALA A 302 -12.63 -34.92 11.98
CA ALA A 302 -12.66 -35.22 10.54
C ALA A 302 -11.70 -34.34 9.70
N GLN A 303 -11.19 -33.24 10.28
CA GLN A 303 -10.30 -32.27 9.63
C GLN A 303 -9.10 -32.00 10.55
N ALA A 304 -7.92 -31.76 9.97
CA ALA A 304 -6.76 -31.29 10.71
C ALA A 304 -6.87 -29.77 10.91
N HIS A 305 -6.50 -29.29 12.09
CA HIS A 305 -6.64 -27.88 12.46
C HIS A 305 -5.30 -27.29 12.90
N ALA A 306 -5.04 -26.06 12.49
CA ALA A 306 -3.93 -25.21 12.89
C ALA A 306 -4.41 -24.06 13.79
N ARG A 307 -3.47 -23.25 14.28
CA ARG A 307 -3.77 -22.11 15.16
C ARG A 307 -4.72 -21.08 14.52
N GLY A 308 -4.66 -20.93 13.19
CA GLY A 308 -5.55 -20.06 12.41
C GLY A 308 -7.02 -20.46 12.43
N ASP A 309 -7.34 -21.70 12.81
CA ASP A 309 -8.72 -22.21 12.77
C ASP A 309 -9.48 -21.95 14.08
N GLU A 310 -8.86 -21.28 15.07
CA GLU A 310 -9.42 -21.15 16.42
C GLU A 310 -10.84 -20.55 16.43
N ILE A 311 -11.11 -19.55 15.60
CA ILE A 311 -12.44 -18.92 15.50
C ILE A 311 -13.47 -19.82 14.82
N GLY A 312 -13.11 -20.46 13.70
CA GLY A 312 -14.00 -21.41 13.01
C GLY A 312 -14.38 -22.58 13.92
N LEU A 313 -13.41 -23.11 14.67
CA LEU A 313 -13.66 -24.13 15.68
C LEU A 313 -14.56 -23.64 16.82
N ALA A 314 -14.33 -22.43 17.32
CA ALA A 314 -15.17 -21.83 18.36
C ALA A 314 -16.62 -21.64 17.87
N TRP A 315 -16.80 -21.18 16.64
CA TRP A 315 -18.10 -21.03 15.99
C TRP A 315 -18.85 -22.36 15.83
N ARG A 316 -18.19 -23.40 15.30
CA ARG A 316 -18.76 -24.76 15.19
C ARG A 316 -19.20 -25.31 16.54
N GLN A 317 -18.39 -25.11 17.59
CA GLN A 317 -18.74 -25.51 18.96
C GLN A 317 -19.93 -24.72 19.52
N ALA A 318 -19.99 -23.41 19.28
CA ALA A 318 -21.08 -22.55 19.72
C ALA A 318 -22.40 -22.96 19.05
N ILE A 319 -22.41 -23.24 17.74
CA ILE A 319 -23.56 -23.80 17.02
C ILE A 319 -24.03 -25.11 17.67
N ARG A 320 -23.09 -26.04 17.91
CA ARG A 320 -23.41 -27.32 18.54
C ARG A 320 -24.04 -27.16 19.92
N GLN A 321 -23.64 -26.15 20.69
CA GLN A 321 -24.20 -25.87 22.01
C GLN A 321 -25.58 -25.19 21.93
N ALA A 322 -25.70 -24.15 21.10
CA ALA A 322 -26.92 -23.35 20.97
C ALA A 322 -28.12 -24.20 20.56
N PHE A 323 -27.91 -25.17 19.65
CA PHE A 323 -29.00 -26.01 19.16
C PHE A 323 -29.23 -27.31 19.96
N ARG A 324 -28.38 -27.62 20.96
CA ARG A 324 -28.60 -28.74 21.91
C ARG A 324 -29.49 -28.40 23.11
N LYS A 325 -29.66 -27.13 23.45
CA LYS A 325 -30.49 -26.70 24.60
C LYS A 325 -31.98 -26.83 24.30
N GLU A 326 -32.73 -27.44 25.24
CA GLU A 326 -34.20 -27.51 25.23
C GLU A 326 -34.80 -26.09 25.37
N PRO A 327 -35.99 -25.82 24.81
CA PRO A 327 -36.59 -24.48 24.80
C PRO A 327 -36.84 -23.85 26.18
N GLU A 328 -36.99 -24.66 27.23
CA GLU A 328 -37.36 -24.19 28.58
C GLU A 328 -36.19 -23.57 29.37
N ASP A 329 -34.94 -23.77 28.93
CA ASP A 329 -33.74 -23.24 29.61
C ASP A 329 -33.39 -21.79 29.20
N TRP A 330 -34.23 -21.15 28.39
CA TRP A 330 -34.06 -19.75 27.95
C TRP A 330 -35.12 -18.85 28.58
N SER A 331 -34.87 -18.37 29.80
CA SER A 331 -35.61 -17.21 30.30
C SER A 331 -35.17 -15.95 29.58
N VAL A 332 -36.14 -15.18 29.07
CA VAL A 332 -35.99 -13.89 28.37
C VAL A 332 -35.54 -12.74 29.31
N ALA A 333 -34.69 -13.04 30.30
CA ALA A 333 -34.15 -12.06 31.24
C ALA A 333 -32.64 -12.21 31.25
N ASP A 334 -31.97 -11.50 30.33
CA ASP A 334 -30.68 -10.82 30.53
C ASP A 334 -30.25 -10.20 29.20
N ALA A 335 -30.97 -9.14 28.81
CA ALA A 335 -30.44 -8.15 27.88
C ALA A 335 -29.36 -7.33 28.62
N PRO A 336 -28.21 -6.99 28.00
CA PRO A 336 -27.18 -6.21 28.67
C PRO A 336 -27.61 -4.74 28.83
N GLN A 337 -28.26 -4.42 29.95
CA GLN A 337 -28.13 -3.12 30.59
C GLN A 337 -26.86 -3.14 31.43
N ARG A 338 -25.74 -2.61 30.91
CA ARG A 338 -24.61 -2.07 31.69
C ARG A 338 -23.53 -1.48 30.77
N VAL A 339 -23.68 -0.21 30.41
CA VAL A 339 -22.56 0.70 30.14
C VAL A 339 -22.87 2.02 30.83
N ALA A 340 -22.72 2.04 32.15
CA ALA A 340 -22.65 3.26 32.94
C ALA A 340 -21.84 2.99 34.21
N ALA A 341 -20.84 3.85 34.43
CA ALA A 341 -20.03 4.01 35.64
C ALA A 341 -19.00 2.89 35.96
N GLU A 342 -17.78 3.09 35.47
CA GLU A 342 -16.58 2.97 36.32
C GLU A 342 -15.42 3.80 35.73
N GLN A 343 -15.55 5.13 35.86
CA GLN A 343 -14.39 6.02 35.82
C GLN A 343 -13.65 5.89 37.15
N ARG A 344 -12.51 5.21 37.16
CA ARG A 344 -11.53 5.33 38.25
C ARG A 344 -10.39 6.24 37.82
N SER A 345 -10.50 7.47 38.33
CA SER A 345 -9.51 8.54 38.39
C SER A 345 -8.11 8.06 38.79
N THR A 346 -7.14 8.23 37.90
CA THR A 346 -5.73 8.47 38.27
C THR A 346 -5.37 9.89 37.85
N ARG A 347 -5.27 10.78 38.84
CA ARG A 347 -4.78 12.16 38.68
C ARG A 347 -3.33 12.12 38.23
N ILE A 348 -3.04 12.67 37.05
CA ILE A 348 -1.70 13.20 36.73
C ILE A 348 -1.79 14.72 36.92
N THR A 349 -0.96 15.21 37.84
CA THR A 349 -0.78 16.61 38.18
C THR A 349 -0.26 17.42 37.00
N ALA A 350 -0.91 18.56 36.73
CA ALA A 350 -0.48 19.53 35.74
C ALA A 350 0.92 20.07 36.07
N VAL A 351 1.85 19.95 35.11
CA VAL A 351 3.11 20.69 35.08
C VAL A 351 2.95 21.86 34.12
N GLY A 352 3.38 23.04 34.55
CA GLY A 352 3.08 24.34 33.95
C GLY A 352 3.53 24.51 32.49
N ALA A 353 2.82 25.40 31.79
CA ALA A 353 3.00 25.72 30.38
C ALA A 353 4.42 26.24 30.09
N ILE A 354 5.17 25.45 29.30
CA ILE A 354 6.42 25.87 28.66
C ILE A 354 6.03 26.67 27.40
N PRO A 355 6.71 27.79 27.06
CA PRO A 355 6.37 28.60 25.89
C PRO A 355 6.35 27.76 24.61
N ALA A 356 5.35 28.00 23.76
CA ALA A 356 5.04 27.21 22.57
C ALA A 356 5.98 27.48 21.39
N THR A 357 7.29 27.26 21.56
CA THR A 357 8.23 27.24 20.43
C THR A 357 8.34 25.81 19.87
N VAL A 358 8.03 25.64 18.59
CA VAL A 358 8.19 24.37 17.87
C VAL A 358 9.63 24.25 17.38
N LEU A 359 10.33 23.16 17.71
CA LEU A 359 11.65 22.88 17.15
C LEU A 359 11.53 21.97 15.93
N VAL A 360 12.17 22.32 14.83
CA VAL A 360 12.35 21.44 13.66
C VAL A 360 13.78 20.91 13.67
N LEU A 361 13.93 19.61 13.81
CA LEU A 361 15.20 18.88 13.72
C LEU A 361 15.30 18.19 12.38
N TYR A 362 16.47 18.25 11.74
CA TYR A 362 16.68 17.54 10.49
C TYR A 362 17.96 16.72 10.44
N ALA A 363 17.89 15.62 9.69
CA ALA A 363 19.05 14.84 9.28
C ALA A 363 18.99 14.65 7.75
N SER A 364 20.04 15.07 7.06
CA SER A 364 20.06 15.23 5.62
C SER A 364 21.44 14.94 5.09
N GLN A 365 21.57 13.99 4.16
CA GLN A 365 22.86 13.72 3.52
C GLN A 365 23.09 14.63 2.31
N THR A 366 22.04 14.90 1.54
CA THR A 366 22.13 15.51 0.20
C THR A 366 21.36 16.84 0.12
N GLY A 367 21.03 17.42 1.28
CA GLY A 367 20.35 18.70 1.40
C GLY A 367 18.82 18.67 1.19
N SER A 368 18.23 17.56 0.73
CA SER A 368 16.78 17.51 0.44
C SER A 368 15.92 17.60 1.71
N ALA A 369 16.25 16.83 2.75
CA ALA A 369 15.53 16.88 4.03
C ALA A 369 15.80 18.21 4.77
N GLU A 370 17.00 18.77 4.64
CA GLU A 370 17.35 20.09 5.15
C GLU A 370 16.52 21.21 4.48
N ALA A 371 16.44 21.22 3.15
CA ALA A 371 15.64 22.20 2.42
C ALA A 371 14.16 22.13 2.80
N LEU A 372 13.63 20.92 2.98
CA LEU A 372 12.26 20.69 3.44
C LEU A 372 12.04 21.15 4.89
N ALA A 373 13.03 20.95 5.77
CA ALA A 373 12.98 21.42 7.14
C ALA A 373 12.98 22.95 7.22
N ILE A 374 13.86 23.62 6.48
CA ILE A 374 13.94 25.09 6.40
C ILE A 374 12.63 25.66 5.85
N ALA A 375 12.10 25.07 4.77
CA ALA A 375 10.83 25.49 4.18
C ALA A 375 9.66 25.31 5.17
N LEU A 376 9.63 24.19 5.90
CA LEU A 376 8.61 23.94 6.93
C LEU A 376 8.70 24.94 8.08
N THR A 377 9.90 25.24 8.57
CA THR A 377 10.10 26.25 9.62
C THR A 377 9.61 27.62 9.16
N GLN A 378 9.86 28.01 7.92
CA GLN A 378 9.34 29.27 7.38
C GLN A 378 7.81 29.26 7.32
N ARG A 379 7.18 28.16 6.85
CA ARG A 379 5.72 28.02 6.82
C ARG A 379 5.08 28.09 8.22
N LEU A 380 5.73 27.53 9.24
CA LEU A 380 5.30 27.65 10.64
C LEU A 380 5.33 29.11 11.10
N ARG A 381 6.42 29.83 10.83
CA ARG A 381 6.58 31.25 11.18
C ARG A 381 5.57 32.14 10.45
N ASP A 382 5.36 31.92 9.16
CA ASP A 382 4.39 32.67 8.35
C ASP A 382 2.94 32.46 8.85
N SER A 383 2.68 31.34 9.51
CA SER A 383 1.38 31.02 10.14
C SER A 383 1.28 31.48 11.60
N GLY A 384 2.23 32.29 12.08
CA GLY A 384 2.20 32.87 13.43
C GLY A 384 2.70 31.93 14.54
N ILE A 385 3.31 30.79 14.21
CA ILE A 385 3.87 29.84 15.18
C ILE A 385 5.36 30.12 15.35
N THR A 386 5.81 30.35 16.59
CA THR A 386 7.24 30.51 16.89
C THR A 386 7.94 29.17 16.63
N ALA A 387 8.89 29.14 15.68
CA ALA A 387 9.59 27.92 15.33
C ALA A 387 11.09 28.14 15.08
N ASP A 388 11.91 27.20 15.53
CA ASP A 388 13.36 27.16 15.30
C ASP A 388 13.74 25.91 14.48
N CYS A 389 14.85 25.97 13.76
CA CYS A 389 15.36 24.86 12.96
C CYS A 389 16.82 24.62 13.28
N THR A 390 17.19 23.37 13.55
CA THR A 390 18.60 22.97 13.72
C THR A 390 18.83 21.56 13.19
N ALA A 391 20.06 21.25 12.78
CA ALA A 391 20.45 19.88 12.46
C ALA A 391 20.46 19.02 13.74
N MET A 392 20.30 17.69 13.57
CA MET A 392 20.27 16.75 14.70
C MET A 392 21.59 16.67 15.47
N ASP A 393 22.74 16.95 14.86
CA ASP A 393 24.05 17.07 15.52
C ASP A 393 24.20 18.35 16.37
N GLY A 394 23.31 19.34 16.20
CA GLY A 394 23.27 20.57 16.98
C GLY A 394 22.52 20.47 18.32
N LEU A 395 21.90 19.32 18.63
CA LEU A 395 21.10 19.13 19.83
C LEU A 395 21.34 17.74 20.45
N SER A 396 21.61 17.65 21.76
CA SER A 396 21.58 16.35 22.44
C SER A 396 20.14 15.81 22.54
N PRO A 397 19.87 14.51 22.28
CA PRO A 397 18.54 13.90 22.47
C PRO A 397 18.00 14.06 23.89
N GLN A 398 18.88 14.13 24.88
CA GLN A 398 18.49 14.37 26.27
C GLN A 398 17.84 15.73 26.44
N ALA A 399 18.16 16.73 25.61
CA ALA A 399 17.57 18.06 25.68
C ALA A 399 16.12 18.12 25.12
N LEU A 400 15.61 17.05 24.51
CA LEU A 400 14.24 16.99 23.96
C LEU A 400 13.17 17.25 25.04
N HIS A 401 13.40 16.90 26.32
CA HIS A 401 12.46 17.17 27.41
C HIS A 401 12.18 18.66 27.65
N ARG A 402 13.05 19.54 27.14
CA ARG A 402 12.90 21.00 27.28
C ARG A 402 11.91 21.58 26.27
N TRP A 403 11.49 20.78 25.29
CA TRP A 403 10.64 21.20 24.18
C TRP A 403 9.25 20.58 24.29
N GLY A 404 8.21 21.39 24.07
CA GLY A 404 6.83 20.90 24.04
C GLY A 404 6.44 20.26 22.71
N THR A 405 7.05 20.67 21.59
CA THR A 405 6.81 20.07 20.28
C THR A 405 8.08 20.07 19.44
N VAL A 406 8.45 18.91 18.87
CA VAL A 406 9.62 18.75 18.00
C VAL A 406 9.23 18.01 16.73
N ILE A 407 9.57 18.55 15.56
CA ILE A 407 9.30 17.96 14.25
C ILE A 407 10.61 17.43 13.68
N PHE A 408 10.66 16.17 13.28
CA PHE A 408 11.85 15.54 12.71
C PHE A 408 11.70 15.43 11.19
N VAL A 409 12.65 15.95 10.42
CA VAL A 409 12.71 15.80 8.96
C VAL A 409 13.98 15.03 8.62
N SER A 410 13.84 13.76 8.31
CA SER A 410 14.98 12.86 8.26
C SER A 410 15.02 12.08 6.95
N SER A 411 16.09 12.29 6.19
CA SER A 411 16.36 11.43 5.02
C SER A 411 16.88 10.07 5.46
N THR A 412 16.78 9.09 4.58
CA THR A 412 17.31 7.74 4.79
C THR A 412 18.43 7.47 3.80
N PHE A 413 19.53 6.88 4.27
CA PHE A 413 20.74 6.73 3.46
C PHE A 413 21.26 5.28 3.48
N GLY A 414 21.78 4.78 2.36
CA GLY A 414 22.26 3.40 2.23
C GLY A 414 21.16 2.37 2.52
N ASP A 415 21.46 1.37 3.35
CA ASP A 415 20.52 0.32 3.77
C ASP A 415 19.58 0.74 4.91
N GLY A 416 19.07 1.96 4.81
CA GLY A 416 18.10 2.44 5.77
C GLY A 416 18.68 3.21 6.95
N GLU A 417 19.98 3.53 6.90
CA GLU A 417 20.73 4.23 7.94
C GLU A 417 20.38 5.72 8.10
N ALA A 418 20.75 6.26 9.26
CA ALA A 418 20.72 7.69 9.52
C ALA A 418 21.71 8.43 8.61
N PRO A 419 21.36 9.63 8.11
CA PRO A 419 22.31 10.56 7.53
C PRO A 419 23.39 10.94 8.55
N ASP A 420 24.56 11.34 8.07
CA ASP A 420 25.73 11.55 8.93
C ASP A 420 25.45 12.58 10.05
N ASN A 421 24.82 13.70 9.71
CA ASN A 421 24.43 14.75 10.65
C ASN A 421 23.25 14.39 11.59
N GLY A 422 22.76 13.15 11.54
CA GLY A 422 21.78 12.58 12.49
C GLY A 422 22.23 11.29 13.16
N ARG A 423 23.43 10.77 12.83
CA ARG A 423 23.89 9.45 13.29
C ARG A 423 24.19 9.43 14.79
N GLU A 424 24.95 10.39 15.31
CA GLU A 424 25.25 10.46 16.75
C GLU A 424 23.99 10.70 17.59
N PHE A 425 23.10 11.57 17.10
CA PHE A 425 21.79 11.79 17.69
C PHE A 425 20.97 10.50 17.78
N TRP A 426 20.91 9.74 16.67
CA TRP A 426 20.21 8.46 16.62
C TRP A 426 20.79 7.43 17.59
N LEU A 427 22.12 7.31 17.65
CA LEU A 427 22.80 6.39 18.57
C LEU A 427 22.48 6.73 20.03
N ALA A 428 22.59 8.00 20.41
CA ALA A 428 22.28 8.46 21.76
C ALA A 428 20.79 8.28 22.11
N LEU A 429 19.87 8.59 21.19
CA LEU A 429 18.43 8.37 21.37
C LEU A 429 18.09 6.87 21.51
N SER A 430 18.88 5.99 20.89
CA SER A 430 18.68 4.53 20.89
C SER A 430 19.23 3.83 22.13
N GLN A 431 19.96 4.51 23.01
CA GLN A 431 20.50 3.90 24.23
C GLN A 431 19.40 3.50 25.21
N ALA A 432 19.55 2.36 25.88
CA ALA A 432 18.53 1.79 26.75
C ALA A 432 18.20 2.66 27.98
N ASP A 433 19.14 3.49 28.43
CA ASP A 433 19.01 4.42 29.56
C ASP A 433 18.42 5.79 29.18
N MET A 434 18.07 6.00 27.90
CA MET A 434 17.44 7.23 27.44
C MET A 434 16.11 7.47 28.18
N PRO A 435 15.94 8.63 28.87
CA PRO A 435 14.72 8.92 29.63
C PRO A 435 13.44 8.92 28.78
N ARG A 436 12.31 8.62 29.42
CA ARG A 436 10.99 8.73 28.80
C ARG A 436 10.70 10.18 28.37
N LEU A 437 10.05 10.34 27.23
CA LEU A 437 9.71 11.62 26.59
C LEU A 437 8.18 11.85 26.59
N GLU A 438 7.50 11.48 27.68
CA GLU A 438 6.03 11.49 27.80
C GLU A 438 5.36 12.86 27.58
N ALA A 439 6.08 13.95 27.84
CA ALA A 439 5.59 15.32 27.62
C ALA A 439 5.86 15.84 26.19
N LEU A 440 6.71 15.16 25.42
CA LEU A 440 7.10 15.58 24.08
C LEU A 440 5.99 15.23 23.09
N ARG A 441 5.55 16.22 22.30
CA ARG A 441 4.77 15.96 21.07
C ARG A 441 5.72 15.98 19.87
N TYR A 442 5.55 15.08 18.92
CA TYR A 442 6.42 15.06 17.74
C TYR A 442 5.73 14.61 16.46
N ALA A 443 6.32 14.93 15.31
CA ALA A 443 5.98 14.31 14.04
C ALA A 443 7.26 14.01 13.26
N VAL A 444 7.23 13.01 12.36
CA VAL A 444 8.38 12.66 11.53
C VAL A 444 8.01 12.72 10.06
N LEU A 445 8.80 13.45 9.28
CA LEU A 445 8.83 13.41 7.83
C LEU A 445 10.06 12.60 7.42
N GLY A 446 9.84 11.33 7.10
CA GLY A 446 10.84 10.44 6.56
C GLY A 446 10.98 10.65 5.05
N ILE A 447 12.17 11.06 4.62
CA ILE A 447 12.51 11.21 3.21
C ILE A 447 13.31 9.99 2.74
N GLY A 448 12.82 9.28 1.74
CA GLY A 448 13.45 8.10 1.18
C GLY A 448 13.39 8.11 -0.34
N ASP A 449 13.86 7.04 -0.94
CA ASP A 449 13.72 6.79 -2.37
C ASP A 449 13.09 5.40 -2.51
N ARG A 450 11.91 5.33 -3.17
CA ARG A 450 11.10 4.10 -3.22
C ARG A 450 11.75 3.00 -4.02
N SER A 451 12.82 3.31 -4.77
CA SER A 451 13.62 2.30 -5.41
C SER A 451 14.40 1.43 -4.41
N PHE A 452 14.58 1.88 -3.16
CA PHE A 452 15.27 1.15 -2.10
C PHE A 452 14.31 0.36 -1.23
N ASP A 453 14.67 -0.88 -0.88
CA ASP A 453 13.87 -1.76 0.00
C ASP A 453 13.70 -1.18 1.42
N THR A 454 14.64 -0.34 1.83
CA THR A 454 14.64 0.40 3.09
C THR A 454 14.12 1.84 2.94
N PHE A 455 13.17 2.06 2.01
CA PHE A 455 12.50 3.34 1.80
C PHE A 455 12.13 3.99 3.15
N CYS A 456 12.56 5.24 3.41
CA CYS A 456 12.28 5.97 4.66
C CYS A 456 12.64 5.26 5.99
N ALA A 457 13.47 4.21 5.97
CA ALA A 457 13.74 3.39 7.15
C ALA A 457 14.32 4.16 8.33
N HIS A 458 15.13 5.20 8.14
CA HIS A 458 15.60 5.98 9.28
C HIS A 458 14.50 6.84 9.89
N GLY A 459 13.64 7.45 9.06
CA GLY A 459 12.43 8.14 9.53
C GLY A 459 11.49 7.21 10.31
N ARG A 460 11.25 5.99 9.82
CA ARG A 460 10.48 4.96 10.55
C ARG A 460 11.12 4.58 11.89
N ARG A 461 12.44 4.42 11.92
CA ARG A 461 13.15 4.04 13.15
C ARG A 461 13.16 5.18 14.19
N LEU A 462 13.32 6.44 13.76
CA LEU A 462 13.14 7.61 14.63
C LEU A 462 11.74 7.64 15.25
N ASP A 463 10.72 7.48 14.42
CA ASP A 463 9.31 7.44 14.83
C ASP A 463 9.02 6.29 15.81
N GLN A 464 9.49 5.08 15.50
CA GLN A 464 9.35 3.95 16.42
C GLN A 464 10.05 4.19 17.76
N ARG A 465 11.29 4.69 17.73
CA ARG A 465 12.06 4.92 18.95
C ARG A 465 11.44 6.00 19.84
N LEU A 466 10.92 7.07 19.25
CA LEU A 466 10.22 8.13 19.99
C LEU A 466 8.92 7.60 20.63
N ARG A 467 8.19 6.68 19.97
CA ARG A 467 7.06 5.97 20.59
C ARG A 467 7.50 5.07 21.74
N ASP A 468 8.58 4.31 21.59
CA ASP A 468 9.09 3.44 22.66
C ASP A 468 9.49 4.27 23.90
N LEU A 469 9.99 5.49 23.68
CA LEU A 469 10.30 6.45 24.74
C LEU A 469 9.06 7.15 25.31
N GLY A 470 7.86 6.90 24.78
CA GLY A 470 6.59 7.43 25.29
C GLY A 470 6.18 8.81 24.74
N ALA A 471 6.85 9.31 23.70
CA ALA A 471 6.49 10.60 23.09
C ALA A 471 5.15 10.52 22.33
N ASN A 472 4.41 11.62 22.31
CA ASN A 472 3.09 11.72 21.70
C ASN A 472 3.19 12.10 20.23
N THR A 473 2.64 11.28 19.35
CA THR A 473 2.70 11.50 17.90
C THR A 473 1.62 12.51 17.47
N LEU A 474 2.00 13.60 16.79
CA LEU A 474 1.09 14.61 16.23
C LEU A 474 0.50 14.16 14.90
N LEU A 475 1.35 13.62 14.04
CA LEU A 475 0.99 13.03 12.76
C LEU A 475 1.76 11.73 12.58
N PRO A 476 1.15 10.70 11.99
CA PRO A 476 1.88 9.51 11.57
C PRO A 476 3.13 9.89 10.77
N CYS A 477 4.20 9.11 10.93
CA CYS A 477 5.41 9.30 10.15
C CYS A 477 5.06 9.30 8.66
N LEU A 478 5.30 10.43 7.99
CA LEU A 478 5.10 10.51 6.55
C LEU A 478 6.34 9.94 5.87
N GLU A 479 6.15 8.82 5.18
CA GLU A 479 7.17 8.21 4.35
C GLU A 479 7.03 8.71 2.92
N SER A 480 7.87 9.66 2.55
CA SER A 480 7.80 10.34 1.28
C SER A 480 9.10 10.24 0.51
N GLU A 481 8.99 10.25 -0.82
CA GLU A 481 10.13 10.69 -1.62
C GLU A 481 10.24 12.21 -1.56
N ALA A 482 11.45 12.76 -1.71
CA ALA A 482 11.63 14.21 -1.75
C ALA A 482 10.87 14.87 -2.92
N ILE A 483 10.56 14.08 -3.95
CA ILE A 483 9.85 14.49 -5.16
C ILE A 483 8.31 14.47 -5.03
N ASP A 484 7.76 13.90 -3.95
CA ASP A 484 6.32 13.82 -3.72
C ASP A 484 5.82 15.07 -2.98
N SER A 485 5.80 16.20 -3.71
CA SER A 485 5.46 17.52 -3.17
C SER A 485 4.03 17.60 -2.62
N ASP A 486 3.09 16.84 -3.19
CA ASP A 486 1.67 16.94 -2.83
C ASP A 486 1.40 16.29 -1.46
N SER A 487 1.97 15.09 -1.23
CA SER A 487 1.93 14.43 0.07
C SER A 487 2.62 15.27 1.14
N ILE A 488 3.80 15.84 0.83
CA ILE A 488 4.55 16.70 1.75
C ILE A 488 3.77 17.99 2.06
N VAL A 489 3.24 18.70 1.05
CA VAL A 489 2.49 19.94 1.25
C VAL A 489 1.21 19.68 2.03
N SER A 490 0.49 18.58 1.75
CA SER A 490 -0.71 18.17 2.49
C SER A 490 -0.38 17.87 3.96
N TRP A 491 0.70 17.13 4.21
CA TRP A 491 1.17 16.83 5.56
C TRP A 491 1.60 18.10 6.30
N GLN A 492 2.34 19.01 5.66
CA GLN A 492 2.74 20.29 6.24
C GLN A 492 1.52 21.16 6.61
N SER A 493 0.48 21.18 5.75
CA SER A 493 -0.77 21.91 6.03
C SER A 493 -1.53 21.32 7.24
N LYS A 494 -1.58 20.00 7.38
CA LYS A 494 -2.16 19.34 8.56
C LYS A 494 -1.35 19.62 9.82
N LEU A 495 -0.02 19.58 9.71
CA LEU A 495 0.88 19.82 10.82
C LEU A 495 0.71 21.25 11.37
N LEU A 496 0.59 22.25 10.49
CA LEU A 496 0.34 23.64 10.86
C LEU A 496 -0.91 23.75 11.73
N GLY A 497 -2.02 23.12 11.35
CA GLY A 497 -3.27 23.13 12.13
C GLY A 497 -3.16 22.49 13.53
N LEU A 498 -2.25 21.53 13.71
CA LEU A 498 -2.01 20.84 15.00
C LEU A 498 -0.95 21.56 15.87
N CYS A 499 -0.14 22.40 15.25
CA CYS A 499 0.84 23.27 15.91
C CYS A 499 0.24 24.63 16.32
N SER A 500 -0.90 25.03 15.75
CA SER A 500 -1.61 26.25 16.14
C SER A 500 -2.20 26.13 17.56
N PRO A 501 -1.91 27.07 18.47
CA PRO A 501 -2.66 27.18 19.72
C PRO A 501 -4.11 27.62 19.44
N ALA A 502 -5.07 27.11 20.21
CA ALA A 502 -6.47 27.52 20.13
C ALA A 502 -6.58 29.06 20.19
N THR A 503 -7.16 29.65 19.14
CA THR A 503 -7.12 31.07 18.81
C THR A 503 -7.79 31.94 19.89
N PRO A 504 -7.13 32.97 20.43
CA PRO A 504 -7.80 34.23 20.75
C PRO A 504 -7.84 35.11 19.50
N THR A 505 -8.98 35.74 19.27
CA THR A 505 -9.33 36.74 18.23
C THR A 505 -8.17 37.63 17.74
N PRO A 506 -8.17 38.03 16.44
CA PRO A 506 -7.04 38.72 15.83
C PRO A 506 -6.89 40.16 16.34
N PRO A 507 -5.67 40.64 16.64
CA PRO A 507 -5.38 42.07 16.72
C PRO A 507 -5.21 42.67 15.31
N PRO A 508 -5.34 44.01 15.15
CA PRO A 508 -5.35 44.64 13.84
C PRO A 508 -3.97 44.60 13.17
N ALA A 509 -3.97 44.54 11.84
CA ALA A 509 -2.80 44.41 10.99
C ALA A 509 -1.71 45.46 11.29
N PRO A 510 -0.43 45.06 11.46
CA PRO A 510 0.71 45.93 11.28
C PRO A 510 1.25 45.81 9.85
N SER A 511 1.62 46.97 9.32
CA SER A 511 2.20 47.22 8.01
C SER A 511 3.55 46.51 7.78
N LEU A 512 3.78 46.13 6.52
CA LEU A 512 5.05 45.62 6.01
C LEU A 512 6.22 46.53 6.43
N ARG A 513 7.18 45.95 7.17
CA ARG A 513 8.57 46.40 7.15
C ARG A 513 9.38 45.43 6.31
N VAL A 514 9.92 45.95 5.21
CA VAL A 514 10.98 45.31 4.42
C VAL A 514 12.29 45.42 5.18
N LEU A 515 12.97 44.30 5.42
CA LEU A 515 14.41 44.21 5.72
C LEU A 515 14.98 42.89 5.13
N PRO A 516 16.28 42.84 4.83
CA PRO A 516 16.81 42.43 3.52
C PRO A 516 17.08 40.93 3.34
N GLU A 517 17.20 40.56 2.06
CA GLU A 517 17.60 39.25 1.54
C GLU A 517 18.74 38.59 2.33
N GLY A 518 18.55 37.33 2.71
CA GLY A 518 19.52 36.54 3.45
C GLY A 518 19.25 35.04 3.38
N SER A 519 19.59 34.44 2.23
CA SER A 519 19.92 33.03 1.97
C SER A 519 18.93 31.93 2.39
N SER A 520 18.13 31.44 1.44
CA SER A 520 17.77 30.02 1.34
C SER A 520 18.39 29.45 0.06
N LYS A 521 19.30 28.48 0.18
CA LYS A 521 19.87 27.77 -0.98
C LYS A 521 18.81 26.79 -1.50
N ALA A 522 17.98 27.24 -2.43
CA ALA A 522 17.39 26.33 -3.42
C ALA A 522 18.55 25.70 -4.23
N SER A 523 18.55 24.40 -4.46
CA SER A 523 19.56 23.72 -5.27
C SER A 523 19.45 24.19 -6.72
N SER A 524 20.22 25.20 -7.10
CA SER A 524 20.25 25.74 -8.46
C SER A 524 20.93 24.76 -9.41
N PHE A 525 20.31 24.45 -10.54
CA PHE A 525 20.95 23.75 -11.65
C PHE A 525 21.84 24.74 -12.41
N ALA A 526 23.09 24.35 -12.67
CA ALA A 526 23.99 25.09 -13.53
C ALA A 526 23.75 24.72 -15.00
N HIS A 527 24.08 25.62 -15.92
CA HIS A 527 24.06 25.33 -17.35
C HIS A 527 25.44 24.84 -17.76
N ALA A 528 25.52 23.58 -18.16
CA ALA A 528 26.75 22.89 -18.56
C ALA A 528 26.65 22.46 -20.02
N ARG A 529 27.77 22.32 -20.73
CA ARG A 529 27.72 22.02 -22.16
C ARG A 529 27.89 20.51 -22.42
N LEU A 530 27.00 19.91 -23.20
CA LEU A 530 27.19 18.53 -23.68
C LEU A 530 28.24 18.54 -24.80
N LEU A 531 29.48 18.13 -24.51
CA LEU A 531 30.54 18.07 -25.51
C LEU A 531 30.30 16.93 -26.49
N THR A 532 30.03 15.73 -25.99
CA THR A 532 29.78 14.55 -26.82
C THR A 532 28.68 13.66 -26.24
N SER A 533 27.93 13.00 -27.12
CA SER A 533 26.99 11.91 -26.83
C SER A 533 27.21 10.85 -27.90
N THR A 534 28.10 9.89 -27.61
CA THR A 534 28.54 8.91 -28.61
C THR A 534 27.92 7.56 -28.31
N GLN A 535 27.22 6.98 -29.28
CA GLN A 535 26.76 5.59 -29.17
C GLN A 535 27.96 4.63 -29.23
N LEU A 536 28.03 3.77 -28.23
CA LEU A 536 28.96 2.65 -28.14
C LEU A 536 28.30 1.36 -28.64
N GLY A 537 29.11 0.49 -29.25
CA GLY A 537 28.69 -0.81 -29.77
C GLY A 537 27.97 -0.73 -31.13
N HIS A 538 27.22 -1.78 -31.47
CA HIS A 538 26.66 -1.93 -32.82
C HIS A 538 25.48 -0.98 -33.09
N MET A 539 25.53 -0.25 -34.21
CA MET A 539 24.55 0.79 -34.56
C MET A 539 23.12 0.28 -34.80
N GLN A 540 22.92 -1.03 -34.94
CA GLN A 540 21.60 -1.63 -35.18
C GLN A 540 20.94 -2.19 -33.92
N HIS A 541 21.60 -2.14 -32.75
CA HIS A 541 21.01 -2.67 -31.52
C HIS A 541 19.87 -1.77 -31.02
N GLU A 542 18.75 -2.40 -30.65
CA GLU A 542 17.56 -1.74 -30.09
C GLU A 542 17.86 -1.02 -28.78
N ARG A 543 18.73 -1.60 -27.96
CA ARG A 543 19.28 -0.99 -26.76
C ARG A 543 20.78 -0.85 -26.91
N PHE A 544 21.30 0.33 -26.62
CA PHE A 544 22.70 0.68 -26.79
C PHE A 544 23.17 1.57 -25.65
N LEU A 545 24.50 1.69 -25.50
CA LEU A 545 25.11 2.52 -24.48
C LEU A 545 25.57 3.83 -25.11
N LEU A 546 25.27 4.96 -24.48
CA LEU A 546 25.82 6.27 -24.83
C LEU A 546 26.95 6.60 -23.87
N HIS A 547 28.06 7.08 -24.40
CA HIS A 547 29.09 7.77 -23.63
C HIS A 547 28.90 9.28 -23.81
N CYS A 548 28.48 9.94 -22.74
CA CYS A 548 28.30 11.38 -22.73
C CYS A 548 29.46 12.07 -22.00
N ILE A 549 29.90 13.21 -22.49
CA ILE A 549 30.88 14.08 -21.83
C ILE A 549 30.25 15.45 -21.65
N VAL A 550 30.17 15.91 -20.40
CA VAL A 550 29.60 17.19 -20.00
C VAL A 550 30.71 18.09 -19.47
N ASP A 551 30.84 19.27 -20.05
CA ASP A 551 31.77 20.31 -19.62
C ASP A 551 31.18 21.11 -18.46
N ILE A 552 31.92 21.14 -17.35
CA ILE A 552 31.55 21.83 -16.11
C ILE A 552 32.49 22.99 -15.75
N ALA A 553 33.48 23.33 -16.59
CA ALA A 553 34.53 24.30 -16.25
C ALA A 553 34.00 25.65 -15.74
N GLU A 554 32.99 26.21 -16.42
CA GLU A 554 32.44 27.54 -16.11
C GLU A 554 31.21 27.49 -15.19
N THR A 555 30.86 26.30 -14.69
CA THR A 555 29.64 26.11 -13.90
C THR A 555 29.83 26.34 -12.41
N GLY A 556 31.09 26.33 -11.95
CA GLY A 556 31.43 26.32 -10.52
C GLY A 556 31.09 25.00 -9.81
N LEU A 557 30.67 23.97 -10.55
CA LEU A 557 30.43 22.65 -10.00
C LEU A 557 31.75 21.91 -9.77
N HIS A 558 31.81 21.17 -8.67
CA HIS A 558 32.89 20.25 -8.35
C HIS A 558 32.29 18.89 -8.04
N TYR A 559 33.01 17.82 -8.40
CA TYR A 559 32.58 16.46 -8.12
C TYR A 559 33.75 15.63 -7.60
N GLN A 560 33.42 14.51 -6.97
CA GLN A 560 34.37 13.49 -6.57
C GLN A 560 34.03 12.17 -7.27
N THR A 561 35.05 11.33 -7.42
CA THR A 561 34.88 9.97 -7.93
C THR A 561 33.84 9.20 -7.13
N GLY A 562 32.81 8.69 -7.82
CA GLY A 562 31.66 8.00 -7.23
C GLY A 562 30.40 8.86 -7.05
N ASP A 563 30.47 10.18 -7.29
CA ASP A 563 29.30 11.05 -7.32
C ASP A 563 28.35 10.76 -8.48
N LEU A 564 27.16 11.35 -8.40
CA LEU A 564 26.13 11.28 -9.44
C LEU A 564 25.98 12.66 -10.09
N LEU A 565 25.77 12.69 -11.41
CA LEU A 565 25.32 13.88 -12.11
C LEU A 565 23.79 13.86 -12.24
N LEU A 566 23.14 14.91 -11.78
CA LEU A 566 21.73 15.19 -12.01
C LEU A 566 21.59 15.95 -13.33
N ILE A 567 20.75 15.47 -14.23
CA ILE A 567 20.40 16.15 -15.48
C ILE A 567 18.90 16.43 -15.46
N LEU A 568 18.50 17.69 -15.57
CA LEU A 568 17.10 18.07 -15.76
C LEU A 568 16.78 18.06 -17.26
N PRO A 569 15.98 17.08 -17.76
CA PRO A 569 15.70 16.96 -19.19
C PRO A 569 14.69 18.00 -19.67
N GLU A 570 14.56 18.09 -20.99
CA GLU A 570 13.49 18.82 -21.67
C GLU A 570 12.74 17.86 -22.61
N ASN A 571 11.45 18.11 -22.84
CA ASN A 571 10.74 17.42 -23.91
C ASN A 571 11.23 17.93 -25.26
N LEU A 572 11.35 17.04 -26.24
CA LEU A 572 11.78 17.43 -27.58
C LEU A 572 10.68 18.25 -28.26
N SER A 573 11.04 19.31 -28.98
CA SER A 573 10.05 20.17 -29.63
C SER A 573 9.09 19.41 -30.54
N GLN A 574 9.58 18.41 -31.28
CA GLN A 574 8.75 17.55 -32.13
C GLN A 574 7.72 16.73 -31.33
N GLU A 575 8.06 16.33 -30.10
CA GLU A 575 7.12 15.61 -29.21
C GLU A 575 6.07 16.56 -28.65
N VAL A 576 6.47 17.77 -28.27
CA VAL A 576 5.56 18.83 -27.83
C VAL A 576 4.58 19.20 -28.96
N ASP A 577 5.07 19.36 -30.19
CA ASP A 577 4.25 19.69 -31.35
C ASP A 577 3.23 18.58 -31.66
N ALA A 578 3.67 17.31 -31.60
CA ALA A 578 2.77 16.17 -31.76
C ALA A 578 1.72 16.10 -30.63
N PHE A 579 2.12 16.41 -29.40
CA PHE A 579 1.25 16.44 -28.24
C PHE A 579 0.19 17.55 -28.34
N LEU A 580 0.59 18.75 -28.78
CA LEU A 580 -0.31 19.87 -29.05
C LEU A 580 -1.30 19.52 -30.17
N ALA A 581 -0.84 18.89 -31.25
CA ALA A 581 -1.70 18.48 -32.36
C ALA A 581 -2.78 17.45 -31.93
N VAL A 582 -2.47 16.56 -30.99
CA VAL A 582 -3.42 15.56 -30.48
C VAL A 582 -4.37 16.13 -29.43
N SER A 583 -3.88 17.05 -28.59
CA SER A 583 -4.69 17.68 -27.54
C SER A 583 -5.62 18.78 -28.07
N GLY A 584 -5.31 19.36 -29.23
CA GLY A 584 -6.10 20.43 -29.85
C GLY A 584 -5.76 21.84 -29.38
N PHE A 585 -4.72 22.00 -28.55
CA PHE A 585 -4.21 23.31 -28.12
C PHE A 585 -3.33 23.96 -29.17
N GLY A 586 -3.27 25.30 -29.17
CA GLY A 586 -2.48 26.10 -30.11
C GLY A 586 -0.98 26.19 -29.76
N GLY A 587 -0.61 25.97 -28.50
CA GLY A 587 0.76 26.11 -27.98
C GLY A 587 1.14 27.55 -27.59
N THR A 588 0.40 28.55 -28.08
CA THR A 588 0.64 29.98 -27.80
C THR A 588 -0.18 30.52 -26.64
N GLU A 589 -1.08 29.71 -26.07
CA GLU A 589 -1.87 30.09 -24.90
C GLU A 589 -0.94 30.44 -23.74
N GLU A 590 -1.24 31.55 -23.05
CA GLU A 590 -0.54 31.90 -21.82
C GLU A 590 -1.02 31.01 -20.67
N VAL A 591 -0.07 30.38 -19.99
CA VAL A 591 -0.30 29.57 -18.79
C VAL A 591 0.65 29.97 -17.67
N ARG A 592 0.21 29.76 -16.44
CA ARG A 592 0.98 30.03 -15.23
C ARG A 592 1.48 28.75 -14.59
N ILE A 593 2.78 28.70 -14.34
CA ILE A 593 3.44 27.69 -13.51
C ILE A 593 4.09 28.41 -12.33
N GLY A 594 3.54 28.22 -11.13
CA GLY A 594 3.91 29.03 -9.97
C GLY A 594 3.64 30.52 -10.20
N ASN A 595 4.66 31.36 -10.02
CA ASN A 595 4.55 32.81 -10.20
C ASN A 595 4.94 33.29 -11.61
N CYS A 596 5.27 32.38 -12.53
CA CYS A 596 5.74 32.71 -13.88
C CYS A 596 4.63 32.48 -14.90
N SER A 597 4.42 33.46 -15.79
CA SER A 597 3.59 33.31 -17.01
C SER A 597 4.50 32.92 -18.18
N MET A 598 4.06 31.99 -19.00
CA MET A 598 4.79 31.52 -20.19
C MET A 598 3.83 30.94 -21.23
N SER A 599 4.32 30.65 -22.42
CA SER A 599 3.54 29.94 -23.43
C SER A 599 3.31 28.47 -23.04
N LEU A 600 2.18 27.89 -23.46
CA LEU A 600 1.89 26.47 -23.26
C LEU A 600 2.97 25.57 -23.87
N HIS A 601 3.53 25.97 -25.02
CA HIS A 601 4.65 25.26 -25.66
C HIS A 601 5.89 25.25 -24.76
N GLU A 602 6.26 26.38 -24.17
CA GLU A 602 7.39 26.47 -23.24
C GLU A 602 7.14 25.67 -21.96
N ALA A 603 5.92 25.74 -21.41
CA ALA A 603 5.49 24.94 -20.27
C ALA A 603 5.68 23.44 -20.52
N PHE A 604 5.19 22.93 -21.65
CA PHE A 604 5.37 21.53 -22.04
C PHE A 604 6.83 21.19 -22.38
N THR A 605 7.62 22.13 -22.92
CA THR A 605 9.01 21.85 -23.27
C THR A 605 9.90 21.72 -22.04
N LYS A 606 9.83 22.70 -21.13
CA LYS A 606 10.86 22.89 -20.08
C LYS A 606 10.41 22.57 -18.67
N HIS A 607 9.10 22.49 -18.44
CA HIS A 607 8.55 22.47 -17.10
C HIS A 607 7.68 21.26 -16.80
N LEU A 608 6.97 20.66 -17.77
CA LEU A 608 5.95 19.64 -17.51
C LEU A 608 6.22 18.30 -18.20
N ASP A 609 5.92 17.19 -17.54
CA ASP A 609 6.02 15.82 -18.09
C ASP A 609 4.77 15.47 -18.92
N ILE A 610 4.92 15.47 -20.25
CA ILE A 610 3.85 15.15 -21.20
C ILE A 610 3.82 13.67 -21.62
N ARG A 611 4.90 12.91 -21.41
CA ARG A 611 5.05 11.54 -21.95
C ARG A 611 4.15 10.51 -21.27
N ARG A 612 3.57 10.83 -20.11
CA ARG A 612 2.63 9.94 -19.39
C ARG A 612 1.22 9.93 -19.96
N TRP A 613 0.92 10.78 -20.94
CA TRP A 613 -0.41 10.91 -21.52
C TRP A 613 -0.46 10.27 -22.91
N SER A 614 -1.28 9.23 -23.07
CA SER A 614 -1.47 8.58 -24.36
C SER A 614 -2.40 9.39 -25.26
N ALA A 615 -2.25 9.26 -26.59
CA ALA A 615 -3.14 9.92 -27.55
C ALA A 615 -4.62 9.57 -27.33
N LYS A 616 -4.91 8.34 -26.88
CA LYS A 616 -6.25 7.90 -26.49
C LYS A 616 -6.74 8.65 -25.25
N ALA A 617 -5.93 8.70 -24.19
CA ALA A 617 -6.26 9.41 -22.95
C ALA A 617 -6.48 10.90 -23.18
N LEU A 618 -5.71 11.51 -24.08
CA LEU A 618 -5.91 12.90 -24.49
C LEU A 618 -7.30 13.06 -25.14
N ARG A 619 -7.61 12.29 -26.19
CA ARG A 619 -8.89 12.41 -26.92
C ARG A 619 -10.13 12.13 -26.06
N GLU A 620 -10.06 11.19 -25.13
CA GLU A 620 -11.19 10.82 -24.28
C GLU A 620 -11.43 11.81 -23.14
N LYS A 621 -10.37 12.47 -22.64
CA LYS A 621 -10.43 13.33 -21.45
C LYS A 621 -10.41 14.84 -21.75
N LEU A 622 -10.25 15.25 -23.01
CA LEU A 622 -10.16 16.67 -23.42
C LEU A 622 -11.37 17.27 -24.18
N PRO A 623 -12.65 16.87 -24.03
CA PRO A 623 -13.70 17.71 -24.56
C PRO A 623 -13.94 18.95 -23.65
N ASN A 624 -13.52 20.13 -24.14
CA ASN A 624 -13.83 21.50 -23.63
C ASN A 624 -13.09 22.03 -22.38
N GLU A 625 -11.85 21.62 -22.11
CA GLU A 625 -11.05 22.14 -20.98
C GLU A 625 -10.08 23.28 -21.40
N SER A 626 -9.78 24.21 -20.49
CA SER A 626 -8.82 25.30 -20.74
C SER A 626 -7.35 24.84 -20.62
N ALA A 627 -6.43 25.49 -21.34
CA ALA A 627 -5.00 25.18 -21.27
C ALA A 627 -4.42 25.28 -19.85
N GLN A 628 -4.88 26.26 -19.06
CA GLN A 628 -4.44 26.44 -17.66
C GLN A 628 -4.83 25.26 -16.78
N THR A 629 -6.11 24.85 -16.83
CA THR A 629 -6.61 23.72 -16.05
C THR A 629 -5.90 22.42 -16.44
N PHE A 630 -5.58 22.26 -17.72
CA PHE A 630 -4.83 21.11 -18.20
C PHE A 630 -3.40 21.07 -17.63
N VAL A 631 -2.68 22.19 -17.66
CA VAL A 631 -1.32 22.34 -17.11
C VAL A 631 -1.26 22.04 -15.62
N GLU A 632 -2.26 22.46 -14.85
CA GLU A 632 -2.34 22.22 -13.39
C GLU A 632 -2.43 20.73 -13.02
N ARG A 633 -2.80 19.85 -13.95
CA ARG A 633 -2.81 18.38 -13.75
C ARG A 633 -1.51 17.71 -14.18
N LEU A 634 -0.62 18.42 -14.87
CA LEU A 634 0.65 17.87 -15.31
C LEU A 634 1.71 18.01 -14.23
N ARG A 635 2.55 16.99 -14.11
CA ARG A 635 3.66 17.01 -13.16
C ARG A 635 4.84 17.80 -13.70
N PRO A 636 5.64 18.45 -12.82
CA PRO A 636 6.88 19.05 -13.23
C PRO A 636 7.91 18.03 -13.72
N LEU A 637 8.76 18.42 -14.68
CA LEU A 637 9.91 17.64 -15.12
C LEU A 637 10.86 17.37 -13.95
N GLN A 638 11.29 16.11 -13.83
CA GLN A 638 12.15 15.65 -12.75
C GLN A 638 13.59 15.42 -13.26
N PRO A 639 14.61 15.78 -12.46
CA PRO A 639 15.99 15.49 -12.82
C PRO A 639 16.27 13.99 -12.77
N ARG A 640 17.13 13.51 -13.68
CA ARG A 640 17.59 12.12 -13.73
C ARG A 640 19.03 12.01 -13.23
N ARG A 641 19.30 10.99 -12.41
CA ARG A 641 20.63 10.72 -11.85
C ARG A 641 21.40 9.77 -12.75
N TYR A 642 22.69 10.02 -12.93
CA TYR A 642 23.62 9.13 -13.62
C TYR A 642 24.93 9.04 -12.84
N SER A 643 25.45 7.83 -12.66
CA SER A 643 26.74 7.61 -12.01
C SER A 643 27.87 8.20 -12.86
N ILE A 644 28.73 9.01 -12.23
CA ILE A 644 29.84 9.66 -12.93
C ILE A 644 30.91 8.60 -13.27
N ALA A 645 31.30 8.58 -14.54
CA ALA A 645 32.25 7.63 -15.12
C ALA A 645 33.68 8.18 -15.28
N SER A 646 33.97 9.33 -14.68
CA SER A 646 35.29 9.98 -14.66
C SER A 646 35.78 10.23 -13.24
N SER A 647 37.10 10.36 -13.09
CA SER A 647 37.74 10.88 -11.87
C SER A 647 38.01 12.38 -12.00
N ALA A 648 37.73 13.14 -10.93
CA ALA A 648 38.00 14.58 -10.88
C ALA A 648 39.50 14.90 -10.84
N SER A 649 40.32 13.99 -10.31
CA SER A 649 41.79 14.09 -10.34
C SER A 649 42.35 13.98 -11.76
N VAL A 650 41.61 13.36 -12.68
CA VAL A 650 41.99 13.21 -14.09
C VAL A 650 41.23 14.19 -14.99
N ASN A 651 39.96 14.49 -14.68
CA ASN A 651 39.05 15.30 -15.49
C ASN A 651 38.33 16.33 -14.60
N PRO A 652 39.04 17.34 -14.06
CA PRO A 652 38.46 18.29 -13.10
C PRO A 652 37.34 19.14 -13.70
N GLU A 653 37.36 19.34 -15.02
CA GLU A 653 36.43 20.20 -15.77
C GLU A 653 35.40 19.39 -16.58
N GLN A 654 35.46 18.05 -16.56
CA GLN A 654 34.61 17.21 -17.42
C GLN A 654 34.02 16.02 -16.66
N VAL A 655 32.70 15.85 -16.80
CA VAL A 655 31.96 14.72 -16.24
C VAL A 655 31.61 13.75 -17.36
N HIS A 656 32.06 12.50 -17.23
CA HIS A 656 31.73 11.43 -18.17
C HIS A 656 30.55 10.62 -17.64
N LEU A 657 29.65 10.16 -18.50
CA LEU A 657 28.50 9.33 -18.15
C LEU A 657 28.36 8.14 -19.10
N LEU A 658 27.87 7.01 -18.59
CA LEU A 658 27.42 5.89 -19.40
C LEU A 658 25.90 5.73 -19.27
N VAL A 659 25.18 5.97 -20.36
CA VAL A 659 23.71 6.03 -20.36
C VAL A 659 23.14 4.95 -21.24
N THR A 660 22.35 4.03 -20.68
CA THR A 660 21.65 3.02 -21.49
C THR A 660 20.42 3.64 -22.15
N ALA A 661 20.42 3.70 -23.48
CA ALA A 661 19.32 4.24 -24.30
C ALA A 661 18.63 3.13 -25.12
N GLN A 662 17.42 3.41 -25.59
CA GLN A 662 16.63 2.52 -26.46
C GLN A 662 16.19 3.29 -27.70
N ARG A 663 16.09 2.61 -28.85
CA ARG A 663 15.70 3.25 -30.13
C ARG A 663 14.21 3.55 -30.18
N SER A 664 13.40 2.62 -29.73
CA SER A 664 11.95 2.76 -29.55
C SER A 664 11.59 2.77 -28.07
N ASP A 665 10.57 3.55 -27.71
CA ASP A 665 10.01 3.64 -26.36
C ASP A 665 11.03 3.94 -25.24
N GLY A 666 11.99 4.84 -25.54
CA GLY A 666 12.99 5.29 -24.58
C GLY A 666 12.45 6.23 -23.49
N GLY A 667 13.22 6.38 -22.42
CA GLY A 667 12.88 7.30 -21.33
C GLY A 667 13.14 8.76 -21.72
N LEU A 668 12.44 9.70 -21.09
CA LEU A 668 12.54 11.14 -21.40
C LEU A 668 13.98 11.65 -21.46
N CYS A 669 14.75 11.42 -20.38
CA CYS A 669 16.12 11.92 -20.30
C CYS A 669 17.10 11.16 -21.22
N THR A 670 16.89 9.85 -21.43
CA THR A 670 17.76 9.06 -22.32
C THR A 670 17.56 9.45 -23.78
N ASP A 671 16.33 9.70 -24.20
CA ASP A 671 16.03 10.17 -25.56
C ASP A 671 16.50 11.60 -25.78
N TYR A 672 16.32 12.46 -24.77
CA TYR A 672 16.89 13.80 -24.75
C TYR A 672 18.39 13.72 -25.03
N LEU A 673 19.17 13.00 -24.24
CA LEU A 673 20.62 12.86 -24.43
C LEU A 673 21.02 12.15 -25.73
N ALA A 674 20.19 11.22 -26.23
CA ALA A 674 20.46 10.48 -27.47
C ALA A 674 20.26 11.35 -28.73
N ARG A 675 19.49 12.44 -28.64
CA ARG A 675 19.07 13.25 -29.78
C ARG A 675 19.64 14.67 -29.78
N LEU A 676 20.29 15.08 -28.69
CA LEU A 676 20.97 16.36 -28.63
C LEU A 676 22.22 16.38 -29.50
N ASP A 677 22.38 17.47 -30.25
CA ASP A 677 23.60 17.78 -30.97
C ASP A 677 24.75 18.14 -30.01
N HIS A 678 25.97 18.04 -30.51
CA HIS A 678 27.16 18.48 -29.79
C HIS A 678 27.08 19.98 -29.48
N GLY A 679 27.32 20.31 -28.22
CA GLY A 679 27.43 21.68 -27.74
C GLY A 679 26.15 22.30 -27.21
N VAL A 680 25.05 21.56 -27.11
CA VAL A 680 23.82 22.02 -26.46
C VAL A 680 24.01 22.14 -24.95
N GLU A 681 23.37 23.14 -24.34
CA GLU A 681 23.36 23.34 -22.90
C GLU A 681 22.44 22.34 -22.19
N LEU A 682 22.95 21.78 -21.09
CA LEU A 682 22.27 20.91 -20.16
C LEU A 682 22.12 21.61 -18.82
N ARG A 683 20.95 21.49 -18.21
CA ARG A 683 20.76 21.88 -16.82
C ARG A 683 21.23 20.73 -15.93
N VAL A 684 22.36 20.94 -15.24
CA VAL A 684 22.99 19.89 -14.42
C VAL A 684 23.26 20.34 -12.99
N ASN A 685 23.38 19.36 -12.10
CA ASN A 685 23.89 19.57 -10.75
C ASN A 685 24.64 18.32 -10.30
N VAL A 686 25.62 18.47 -9.42
CA VAL A 686 26.34 17.33 -8.83
C VAL A 686 25.64 16.91 -7.55
N HIS A 687 25.45 15.61 -7.40
CA HIS A 687 24.92 15.01 -6.19
C HIS A 687 25.98 14.14 -5.52
N ALA A 688 26.40 14.57 -4.35
CA ALA A 688 27.41 13.87 -3.57
C ALA A 688 26.94 12.47 -3.15
N ASN A 689 27.78 11.46 -3.31
CA ASN A 689 27.50 10.08 -2.93
C ASN A 689 28.60 9.50 -2.00
N PRO A 690 28.67 9.94 -0.74
CA PRO A 690 29.76 9.57 0.18
C PRO A 690 29.82 8.08 0.52
N LYS A 691 28.72 7.33 0.35
CA LYS A 691 28.68 5.87 0.53
C LYS A 691 29.29 5.08 -0.62
N PHE A 692 29.59 5.73 -1.74
CA PHE A 692 30.20 5.10 -2.91
C PHE A 692 31.55 5.78 -3.20
N ARG A 693 32.48 5.63 -2.26
CA ARG A 693 33.83 6.20 -2.32
C ARG A 693 34.87 5.11 -2.26
N LEU A 694 36.03 5.39 -2.86
CA LEU A 694 37.21 4.54 -2.74
C LEU A 694 37.70 4.48 -1.28
N PRO A 695 38.24 3.33 -0.83
CA PRO A 695 38.84 3.20 0.49
C PRO A 695 40.26 3.79 0.50
N ALA A 696 40.99 3.51 1.59
CA ALA A 696 42.41 3.79 1.70
C ALA A 696 43.23 3.11 0.58
N GLU A 697 44.41 3.66 0.30
CA GLU A 697 45.21 3.36 -0.88
C GLU A 697 45.62 1.88 -1.03
N ASP A 698 45.74 1.16 0.08
CA ASP A 698 46.19 -0.23 0.21
C ASP A 698 45.05 -1.25 0.28
N VAL A 699 43.81 -0.80 0.50
CA VAL A 699 42.65 -1.67 0.67
C VAL A 699 42.23 -2.29 -0.68
N PRO A 700 42.03 -3.62 -0.76
CA PRO A 700 41.53 -4.26 -1.97
C PRO A 700 40.08 -3.85 -2.27
N ILE A 701 39.72 -3.76 -3.56
CA ILE A 701 38.34 -3.54 -3.97
C ILE A 701 37.88 -4.60 -4.98
N ILE A 702 36.62 -4.99 -4.85
CA ILE A 702 35.91 -5.85 -5.79
C ILE A 702 34.77 -5.04 -6.39
N MET A 703 34.79 -4.84 -7.70
CA MET A 703 33.84 -4.03 -8.45
C MET A 703 32.97 -4.95 -9.30
N ILE A 704 31.65 -4.86 -9.16
CA ILE A 704 30.69 -5.72 -9.86
C ILE A 704 29.74 -4.83 -10.66
N GLY A 705 29.85 -4.85 -11.99
CA GLY A 705 29.05 -4.00 -12.86
C GLY A 705 28.66 -4.66 -14.17
N ALA A 706 27.42 -4.42 -14.62
CA ALA A 706 26.95 -4.86 -15.93
C ALA A 706 26.34 -3.69 -16.72
N GLY A 707 26.61 -3.64 -18.03
CA GLY A 707 26.19 -2.53 -18.90
C GLY A 707 26.66 -1.16 -18.39
N SER A 708 25.72 -0.21 -18.23
CA SER A 708 26.01 1.11 -17.66
C SER A 708 26.51 1.07 -16.20
N GLY A 709 26.38 -0.06 -15.51
CA GLY A 709 26.98 -0.28 -14.19
C GLY A 709 28.51 -0.24 -14.17
N LEU A 710 29.16 -0.24 -15.34
CA LEU A 710 30.61 0.00 -15.46
C LEU A 710 31.02 1.44 -15.11
N ALA A 711 30.09 2.40 -15.17
CA ALA A 711 30.36 3.84 -15.07
C ALA A 711 31.27 4.19 -13.88
N PRO A 712 30.86 4.02 -12.61
CA PRO A 712 31.67 4.50 -11.50
C PRO A 712 33.01 3.77 -11.39
N PHE A 713 33.13 2.54 -11.90
CA PHE A 713 34.36 1.77 -11.86
C PHE A 713 35.44 2.29 -12.82
N LEU A 714 35.05 2.94 -13.93
CA LEU A 714 36.00 3.69 -14.76
C LEU A 714 36.60 4.87 -14.00
N GLY A 715 35.76 5.59 -13.23
CA GLY A 715 36.21 6.67 -12.36
C GLY A 715 37.10 6.16 -11.23
N PHE A 716 36.72 5.06 -10.58
CA PHE A 716 37.50 4.45 -9.49
C PHE A 716 38.89 4.05 -9.95
N LEU A 717 38.99 3.32 -11.07
CA LEU A 717 40.29 2.91 -11.59
C LEU A 717 41.14 4.11 -12.03
N GLN A 718 40.55 5.16 -12.62
CA GLN A 718 41.27 6.41 -12.90
C GLN A 718 41.79 7.10 -11.64
N GLU A 719 40.96 7.18 -10.60
CA GLU A 719 41.33 7.85 -9.35
C GLU A 719 42.46 7.08 -8.64
N ARG A 720 42.34 5.76 -8.51
CA ARG A 720 43.39 4.93 -7.90
C ARG A 720 44.71 5.04 -8.67
N GLU A 721 44.65 5.12 -10.00
CA GLU A 721 45.84 5.32 -10.83
C GLU A 721 46.47 6.70 -10.58
N ALA A 722 45.65 7.75 -10.53
CA ALA A 722 46.09 9.13 -10.29
C ALA A 722 46.67 9.35 -8.88
N ARG A 723 46.10 8.69 -7.87
CA ARG A 723 46.60 8.72 -6.47
C ARG A 723 47.83 7.86 -6.26
N GLY A 724 48.09 6.90 -7.15
CA GLY A 724 49.17 5.93 -6.99
C GLY A 724 48.85 4.83 -5.98
N ASP A 725 47.57 4.48 -5.83
CA ASP A 725 47.12 3.42 -4.92
C ASP A 725 47.76 2.05 -5.25
N HIS A 726 47.96 1.24 -4.20
CA HIS A 726 48.61 -0.08 -4.33
C HIS A 726 47.70 -1.26 -3.94
N GLY A 727 46.52 -1.00 -3.39
CA GLY A 727 45.55 -2.04 -3.08
C GLY A 727 45.01 -2.72 -4.33
N LYS A 728 44.70 -4.01 -4.22
CA LYS A 728 44.31 -4.84 -5.36
C LYS A 728 42.95 -4.39 -5.93
N ASN A 729 42.82 -4.43 -7.26
CA ASN A 729 41.58 -4.11 -7.97
C ASN A 729 41.06 -5.35 -8.71
N TRP A 730 39.80 -5.72 -8.47
CA TRP A 730 39.12 -6.80 -9.19
C TRP A 730 37.83 -6.28 -9.81
N LEU A 731 37.66 -6.45 -11.13
CA LEU A 731 36.43 -6.09 -11.84
C LEU A 731 35.71 -7.33 -12.38
N PHE A 732 34.43 -7.47 -12.01
CA PHE A 732 33.46 -8.33 -12.69
C PHE A 732 32.64 -7.47 -13.65
N PHE A 733 32.73 -7.74 -14.95
CA PHE A 733 32.04 -6.99 -15.99
C PHE A 733 31.07 -7.88 -16.79
N GLY A 734 29.84 -7.40 -17.00
CA GLY A 734 28.83 -8.11 -17.79
C GLY A 734 28.29 -7.33 -18.98
N GLU A 735 28.20 -7.97 -20.15
CA GLU A 735 27.40 -7.49 -21.29
C GLU A 735 26.84 -8.63 -22.17
N ARG A 736 26.35 -8.33 -23.38
CA ARG A 736 25.79 -9.31 -24.31
C ARG A 736 26.88 -10.02 -25.09
N HIS A 737 27.70 -9.26 -25.81
CA HIS A 737 28.70 -9.79 -26.72
C HIS A 737 30.07 -9.15 -26.50
N ALA A 738 31.12 -9.97 -26.46
CA ALA A 738 32.50 -9.48 -26.31
C ALA A 738 32.91 -8.59 -27.49
N ALA A 739 32.56 -9.01 -28.70
CA ALA A 739 33.03 -8.36 -29.93
C ALA A 739 32.43 -6.96 -30.15
N SER A 740 31.21 -6.70 -29.69
CA SER A 740 30.50 -5.42 -29.91
C SER A 740 30.30 -4.59 -28.65
N ASP A 741 30.18 -5.24 -27.48
CA ASP A 741 29.67 -4.60 -26.27
C ASP A 741 30.70 -4.58 -25.12
N PHE A 742 31.93 -5.06 -25.34
CA PHE A 742 33.03 -4.86 -24.39
C PHE A 742 33.61 -3.45 -24.48
N HIS A 743 32.80 -2.48 -24.05
CA HIS A 743 33.15 -1.07 -24.07
C HIS A 743 34.39 -0.79 -23.21
N PHE A 744 35.25 0.12 -23.69
CA PHE A 744 36.52 0.48 -23.04
C PHE A 744 37.51 -0.69 -22.84
N ALA A 745 37.38 -1.78 -23.61
CA ALA A 745 38.27 -2.95 -23.51
C ALA A 745 39.75 -2.58 -23.53
N ASP A 746 40.21 -1.73 -24.47
CA ASP A 746 41.61 -1.32 -24.55
C ASP A 746 42.11 -0.64 -23.27
N LYS A 747 41.26 0.15 -22.61
CA LYS A 747 41.61 0.84 -21.36
C LYS A 747 41.66 -0.15 -20.20
N ILE A 748 40.66 -1.01 -20.08
CA ILE A 748 40.56 -2.02 -19.01
C ILE A 748 41.71 -3.03 -19.13
N GLN A 749 42.00 -3.49 -20.35
CA GLN A 749 43.12 -4.39 -20.63
C GLN A 749 44.46 -3.72 -20.33
N ARG A 750 44.66 -2.43 -20.65
CA ARG A 750 45.89 -1.73 -20.26
C ARG A 750 46.10 -1.72 -18.74
N TRP A 751 45.05 -1.44 -17.96
CA TRP A 751 45.13 -1.53 -16.50
C TRP A 751 45.43 -2.96 -16.03
N GLN A 752 44.91 -3.97 -16.72
CA GLN A 752 45.23 -5.37 -16.40
C GLN A 752 46.70 -5.69 -16.66
N HIS A 753 47.25 -5.28 -17.81
CA HIS A 753 48.64 -5.52 -18.18
C HIS A 753 49.64 -4.75 -17.30
N SER A 754 49.29 -3.54 -16.83
CA SER A 754 50.14 -2.76 -15.93
C SER A 754 50.11 -3.26 -14.48
N GLY A 755 49.23 -4.20 -14.15
CA GLY A 755 48.99 -4.65 -12.78
C GLY A 755 48.10 -3.71 -11.96
N HIS A 756 47.61 -2.61 -12.54
CA HIS A 756 46.65 -1.72 -11.88
C HIS A 756 45.33 -2.43 -11.60
N LEU A 757 44.80 -3.15 -12.59
CA LEU A 757 43.66 -4.06 -12.46
C LEU A 757 44.19 -5.49 -12.27
N HIS A 758 44.23 -5.97 -11.03
CA HIS A 758 44.83 -7.26 -10.72
C HIS A 758 44.02 -8.42 -11.28
N ARG A 759 42.70 -8.25 -11.39
CA ARG A 759 41.82 -9.29 -11.89
C ARG A 759 40.62 -8.73 -12.66
N LEU A 760 40.28 -9.39 -13.75
CA LEU A 760 39.15 -9.09 -14.60
C LEU A 760 38.42 -10.40 -14.93
N ASP A 761 37.14 -10.47 -14.59
CA ASP A 761 36.27 -11.58 -14.97
C ASP A 761 35.09 -11.01 -15.78
N THR A 762 34.91 -11.50 -16.99
CA THR A 762 33.90 -10.99 -17.94
C THR A 762 32.80 -12.02 -18.19
N ALA A 763 31.56 -11.55 -18.30
CA ALA A 763 30.38 -12.36 -18.56
C ALA A 763 29.64 -11.82 -19.79
N PHE A 764 29.67 -12.58 -20.89
CA PHE A 764 28.95 -12.25 -22.12
C PHE A 764 27.77 -13.18 -22.28
N SER A 765 26.56 -12.63 -22.12
CA SER A 765 25.33 -13.42 -22.02
C SER A 765 24.87 -14.06 -23.33
N ARG A 766 25.47 -13.70 -24.47
CA ARG A 766 25.02 -14.11 -25.81
C ARG A 766 26.12 -14.67 -26.74
N ASP A 767 27.33 -14.85 -26.25
CA ASP A 767 28.45 -15.40 -27.05
C ASP A 767 28.44 -16.93 -27.12
N GLN A 768 27.58 -17.57 -26.32
CA GLN A 768 27.41 -19.02 -26.26
C GLN A 768 25.92 -19.37 -26.06
N VAL A 769 25.59 -20.66 -26.16
CA VAL A 769 24.20 -21.16 -26.07
C VAL A 769 23.58 -20.89 -24.69
N GLU A 770 24.34 -21.11 -23.62
CA GLU A 770 23.88 -20.87 -22.24
C GLU A 770 24.29 -19.47 -21.77
N ALA A 771 23.34 -18.68 -21.27
CA ALA A 771 23.62 -17.32 -20.84
C ALA A 771 24.55 -17.29 -19.61
N ILE A 772 25.71 -16.65 -19.75
CA ILE A 772 26.65 -16.42 -18.65
C ILE A 772 26.47 -14.99 -18.15
N TYR A 773 26.20 -14.84 -16.86
CA TYR A 773 26.07 -13.55 -16.17
C TYR A 773 27.17 -13.40 -15.11
N VAL A 774 27.33 -12.17 -14.58
CA VAL A 774 28.41 -11.90 -13.61
C VAL A 774 28.31 -12.74 -12.34
N GLN A 775 27.10 -13.08 -11.90
CA GLN A 775 26.93 -13.94 -10.73
C GLN A 775 27.47 -15.36 -10.96
N HIS A 776 27.44 -15.87 -12.19
CA HIS A 776 28.08 -17.14 -12.51
C HIS A 776 29.61 -17.03 -12.41
N ARG A 777 30.19 -15.91 -12.89
CA ARG A 777 31.63 -15.64 -12.74
C ARG A 777 32.07 -15.44 -11.29
N ILE A 778 31.20 -14.83 -10.48
CA ILE A 778 31.43 -14.70 -9.03
C ILE A 778 31.43 -16.10 -8.38
N GLN A 779 30.45 -16.95 -8.70
CA GLN A 779 30.38 -18.32 -8.19
C GLN A 779 31.58 -19.17 -8.61
N GLU A 780 32.01 -19.11 -9.88
CA GLU A 780 33.22 -19.78 -10.38
C GLU A 780 34.48 -19.41 -9.57
N ASN A 781 34.48 -18.21 -8.97
CA ASN A 781 35.59 -17.66 -8.21
C ASN A 781 35.30 -17.50 -6.73
N ALA A 782 34.27 -18.19 -6.21
CA ALA A 782 33.75 -18.02 -4.86
C ALA A 782 34.83 -18.14 -3.77
N ALA A 783 35.73 -19.12 -3.89
CA ALA A 783 36.84 -19.31 -2.95
C ALA A 783 37.78 -18.09 -2.88
N LEU A 784 38.16 -17.52 -4.03
CA LEU A 784 39.03 -16.34 -4.06
C LEU A 784 38.26 -15.07 -3.67
N PHE A 785 36.99 -14.97 -4.05
CA PHE A 785 36.12 -13.88 -3.64
C PHE A 785 36.05 -13.81 -2.11
N TRP A 786 35.82 -14.95 -1.47
CA TRP A 786 35.82 -15.07 -0.01
C TRP A 786 37.18 -14.70 0.60
N ASP A 787 38.29 -15.19 0.05
CA ASP A 787 39.64 -14.84 0.50
C ASP A 787 39.90 -13.31 0.47
N TRP A 788 39.53 -12.63 -0.61
CA TRP A 788 39.65 -11.17 -0.69
C TRP A 788 38.75 -10.46 0.32
N LEU A 789 37.54 -10.99 0.54
CA LEU A 789 36.63 -10.46 1.56
C LEU A 789 37.22 -10.58 2.97
N GLN A 790 37.90 -11.70 3.27
CA GLN A 790 38.64 -11.89 4.53
C GLN A 790 39.88 -10.99 4.64
N GLN A 791 40.53 -10.64 3.52
CA GLN A 791 41.64 -9.68 3.47
C GLN A 791 41.20 -8.21 3.63
N GLY A 792 39.93 -7.95 3.93
CA GLY A 792 39.45 -6.59 4.14
C GLY A 792 38.92 -5.88 2.90
N ALA A 793 38.71 -6.61 1.78
CA ALA A 793 38.23 -5.98 0.56
C ALA A 793 36.89 -5.24 0.74
N VAL A 794 36.74 -4.14 0.01
CA VAL A 794 35.46 -3.43 -0.15
C VAL A 794 34.79 -3.89 -1.45
N VAL A 795 33.54 -4.32 -1.35
CA VAL A 795 32.73 -4.81 -2.47
C VAL A 795 31.81 -3.69 -2.95
N TYR A 796 31.86 -3.39 -4.25
CA TYR A 796 31.01 -2.41 -4.90
C TYR A 796 30.12 -3.07 -5.95
N LEU A 797 28.83 -2.76 -5.93
CA LEU A 797 27.86 -3.24 -6.90
C LEU A 797 27.17 -2.06 -7.59
N CYS A 798 27.25 -1.99 -8.92
CA CYS A 798 26.59 -0.95 -9.70
C CYS A 798 25.84 -1.53 -10.91
N GLY A 799 24.60 -1.09 -11.14
CA GLY A 799 23.80 -1.51 -12.30
C GLY A 799 22.33 -1.74 -11.98
N SER A 800 21.65 -2.52 -12.83
CA SER A 800 20.20 -2.75 -12.71
C SER A 800 19.83 -3.53 -11.44
N ARG A 801 18.97 -2.97 -10.58
CA ARG A 801 18.49 -3.65 -9.37
C ARG A 801 17.74 -4.96 -9.72
N GLN A 802 16.84 -4.89 -10.70
CA GLN A 802 16.00 -6.03 -11.11
C GLN A 802 16.76 -7.18 -11.76
N ARG A 803 17.81 -6.89 -12.53
CA ARG A 803 18.51 -7.91 -13.35
C ARG A 803 19.86 -8.32 -12.80
N LEU A 804 20.58 -7.41 -12.15
CA LEU A 804 21.94 -7.64 -11.65
C LEU A 804 21.93 -7.89 -10.15
N ALA A 805 21.39 -6.94 -9.38
CA ALA A 805 21.59 -6.91 -7.94
C ALA A 805 21.01 -8.15 -7.25
N LYS A 806 19.79 -8.56 -7.63
CA LYS A 806 19.14 -9.75 -7.06
C LYS A 806 20.02 -11.01 -7.20
N GLY A 807 20.48 -11.33 -8.41
CA GLY A 807 21.27 -12.53 -8.67
C GLY A 807 22.66 -12.48 -8.02
N VAL A 808 23.27 -11.29 -7.96
CA VAL A 808 24.54 -11.11 -7.25
C VAL A 808 24.34 -11.30 -5.75
N SER A 809 23.33 -10.67 -5.13
CA SER A 809 23.04 -10.82 -3.70
C SER A 809 22.78 -12.27 -3.28
N GLU A 810 22.01 -13.03 -4.07
CA GLU A 810 21.79 -14.47 -3.84
C GLU A 810 23.11 -15.26 -3.90
N THR A 811 23.98 -14.95 -4.87
CA THR A 811 25.29 -15.60 -5.00
C THR A 811 26.22 -15.23 -3.85
N LEU A 812 26.24 -13.97 -3.43
CA LEU A 812 27.03 -13.50 -2.30
C LEU A 812 26.59 -14.17 -0.98
N GLN A 813 25.28 -14.36 -0.78
CA GLN A 813 24.77 -15.14 0.35
C GLN A 813 25.29 -16.59 0.30
N HIS A 814 25.19 -17.24 -0.86
CA HIS A 814 25.68 -18.61 -1.03
C HIS A 814 27.18 -18.74 -0.75
N ILE A 815 28.01 -17.78 -1.21
CA ILE A 815 29.45 -17.77 -0.92
C ILE A 815 29.70 -17.71 0.59
N THR A 816 28.95 -16.87 1.31
CA THR A 816 29.11 -16.75 2.77
C THR A 816 28.61 -17.97 3.54
N GLU A 817 27.59 -18.66 3.04
CA GLU A 817 27.13 -19.93 3.61
C GLU A 817 28.16 -21.03 3.39
N GLU A 818 28.62 -21.22 2.15
CA GLU A 818 29.51 -22.31 1.76
C GLU A 818 30.93 -22.12 2.31
N TYR A 819 31.53 -20.95 2.10
CA TYR A 819 32.93 -20.69 2.45
C TYR A 819 33.10 -20.06 3.83
N GLY A 820 32.06 -19.41 4.35
CA GLY A 820 32.03 -18.90 5.72
C GLY A 820 31.48 -19.89 6.75
N GLY A 821 30.83 -20.98 6.32
CA GLY A 821 30.19 -21.94 7.22
C GLY A 821 29.03 -21.33 8.00
N LEU A 822 28.43 -20.25 7.48
CA LEU A 822 27.36 -19.50 8.12
C LEU A 822 25.99 -20.12 7.79
N SER A 823 25.05 -20.02 8.72
CA SER A 823 23.64 -20.31 8.40
C SER A 823 23.09 -19.25 7.45
N ALA A 824 21.97 -19.52 6.78
CA ALA A 824 21.32 -18.54 5.91
C ALA A 824 20.90 -17.25 6.66
N GLU A 825 20.65 -17.33 7.96
CA GLU A 825 20.35 -16.16 8.80
C GLU A 825 21.62 -15.36 9.10
N ASP A 826 22.70 -16.04 9.50
CA ASP A 826 23.99 -15.42 9.82
C ASP A 826 24.66 -14.82 8.58
N ALA A 827 24.52 -15.45 7.42
CA ALA A 827 24.98 -14.92 6.14
C ALA A 827 24.31 -13.58 5.81
N ARG A 828 22.99 -13.45 6.05
CA ARG A 828 22.28 -12.16 5.88
C ARG A 828 22.78 -11.10 6.85
N ALA A 829 22.99 -11.46 8.11
CA ALA A 829 23.53 -10.54 9.12
C ALA A 829 24.95 -10.07 8.75
N TYR A 830 25.82 -10.97 8.30
CA TYR A 830 27.19 -10.68 7.88
C TYR A 830 27.25 -9.63 6.76
N TRP A 831 26.43 -9.76 5.73
CA TRP A 831 26.39 -8.77 4.65
C TRP A 831 25.83 -7.42 5.10
N ALA A 832 24.86 -7.40 6.02
CA ALA A 832 24.36 -6.16 6.62
C ALA A 832 25.44 -5.44 7.45
N GLU A 833 26.29 -6.19 8.17
CA GLU A 833 27.43 -5.63 8.91
C GLU A 833 28.50 -5.04 7.98
N LEU A 834 28.82 -5.73 6.88
CA LEU A 834 29.74 -5.19 5.88
C LEU A 834 29.21 -3.90 5.25
N GLN A 835 27.90 -3.81 5.04
CA GLN A 835 27.28 -2.59 4.55
C GLN A 835 27.39 -1.44 5.54
N LEU A 836 27.08 -1.69 6.82
CA LEU A 836 27.25 -0.73 7.93
C LEU A 836 28.70 -0.26 8.07
N ALA A 837 29.66 -1.13 7.79
CA ALA A 837 31.10 -0.84 7.83
C ALA A 837 31.63 -0.12 6.57
N GLY A 838 30.79 0.16 5.57
CA GLY A 838 31.22 0.74 4.29
C GLY A 838 32.09 -0.21 3.46
N ARG A 839 32.01 -1.52 3.75
CA ARG A 839 32.73 -2.59 3.05
C ARG A 839 31.87 -3.31 2.01
N PHE A 840 30.56 -3.05 1.99
CA PHE A 840 29.67 -3.40 0.89
C PHE A 840 28.87 -2.16 0.47
N CYS A 841 29.11 -1.68 -0.75
CA CYS A 841 28.60 -0.43 -1.28
C CYS A 841 27.78 -0.69 -2.54
N GLN A 842 26.60 -0.10 -2.65
CA GLN A 842 25.70 -0.33 -3.78
C GLN A 842 25.27 0.99 -4.43
N ASP A 843 25.34 1.04 -5.76
CA ASP A 843 24.78 2.09 -6.63
C ASP A 843 23.89 1.44 -7.70
N VAL A 844 22.71 1.00 -7.26
CA VAL A 844 21.77 0.20 -8.06
C VAL A 844 20.48 0.97 -8.33
N TYR A 845 19.97 0.84 -9.56
CA TYR A 845 18.84 1.62 -10.07
C TYR A 845 17.80 0.80 -10.85
#